data_AF-A0A934YJC3-F1
#
_entry.id   AF-A0A934YJC3-F1
#
_cell.length_a   1.000
_cell.length_b   1.000
_cell.length_c   1.000
_cell.angle_alpha   90.00
_cell.angle_beta   90.00
_cell.angle_gamma   90.00
#
_symmetry.space_group_name_H-M   'P 1'
#
loop_
_entity.id
_entity.type
_entity.pdbx_description
1 polymer ?
#
loop_
_entity_poly.entity_id
_entity_poly.type
_entity_poly.pdbx_seq_one_letter_code
_entity_poly.pdbx_strand_id
1 'polypeptide(L)'
;MSFRGALPAARRWLATPVGVGALAVGALGVLVGFVPLFGGVGYEHDLAAGLFCPSVAAIAVGRESSRAPGGEPLRHVVRGLSVGLLYALLTLALALGHGLRLRACDPVGGVTVYALTAGAGTVMGGAWGALVGELARGRRRGRLACATLGIALPLATALFSFGRFVRSPMIFAYDPFVGFFSGTLYDTVVDAGTPLRVYRLGSLATLTALLTLASLLRRAESGRLAWAPRGATLLHERAIVAAAAAAVSLWITASGSELGHYQSRETVAAALGGALTGARCDIVFPSSLAPEESALLSQDCEEQLAAVEARLGARGPVKITAFFFRDAGEKRRLMGAEHTYIAKPWREEVYLQLDKYPHPVLGHELAHVVAGAFGQGPFRVAGSFYGLVPNPGLIEGIAVAASPDDDDVTDLAWAKTMMDLGILPPMQRVFSLAFLGEASAKSYTLAGAFVGHILDTYGANAVRAWYGGASLEQVTSASWEALDAAFRARLATIAVAPEAAAIARARFDRPSLFGRRCPHVVDALRRKADGCRDARQVDEALAAYAAVLREDSRDVPSQISVAYLQRRYRDAAAGRAALDRLAGDASLPIVHRDRAAEALADTDFLDGAYEDAARRYTELAARSLAEDHARTLEVKALAARSADLRRPVGLLLLGDGARAPDPFVAALALGAALEARPEDAVLHYLAGRNQIQRAFYPQGIELLERALFLGTLPSPRLVREALWQLAVAACATDNKRVAQRTRAAIVDGASPFHPGGRRDAALGLLGRCAAGRP
;
A
#
# COMPACT_ATOMS: atom_id res chain seq x y z
N MET A 1 27.14 39.42 -31.24
CA MET A 1 27.28 39.39 -29.76
C MET A 1 28.43 38.47 -29.40
N SER A 2 29.51 39.01 -28.83
CA SER A 2 30.80 38.32 -28.68
C SER A 2 30.84 37.41 -27.45
N PHE A 3 31.03 36.11 -27.67
CA PHE A 3 31.26 35.09 -26.63
C PHE A 3 32.47 35.40 -25.71
N ARG A 4 33.37 36.31 -26.09
CA ARG A 4 34.58 36.65 -25.31
C ARG A 4 34.29 37.47 -24.03
N GLY A 5 33.16 38.18 -23.95
CA GLY A 5 32.77 38.95 -22.74
C GLY A 5 31.98 38.16 -21.68
N ALA A 6 31.38 37.03 -22.06
CA ALA A 6 30.50 36.24 -21.19
C ALA A 6 31.28 35.37 -20.19
N LEU A 7 32.45 34.85 -20.58
CA LEU A 7 33.28 33.94 -19.77
C LEU A 7 33.79 34.58 -18.45
N PRO A 8 34.33 35.82 -18.43
CA PRO A 8 34.74 36.47 -17.19
C PRO A 8 33.58 36.79 -16.25
N ALA A 9 32.43 37.20 -16.81
CA ALA A 9 31.22 37.51 -16.04
C ALA A 9 30.62 36.27 -15.39
N ALA A 10 30.54 35.16 -16.13
CA ALA A 10 30.10 33.87 -15.60
C ALA A 10 31.02 33.37 -14.48
N ARG A 11 32.35 33.43 -14.66
CA ARG A 11 33.32 33.06 -13.60
C ARG A 11 33.17 33.92 -12.34
N ARG A 12 32.95 35.22 -12.49
CA ARG A 12 32.70 36.13 -11.35
C ARG A 12 31.40 35.81 -10.62
N TRP A 13 30.33 35.50 -11.35
CA TRP A 13 29.06 35.08 -10.74
C TRP A 13 29.18 33.74 -10.03
N LEU A 14 29.85 32.75 -10.64
CA LEU A 14 30.11 31.44 -10.04
C LEU A 14 30.96 31.50 -8.76
N ALA A 15 31.77 32.56 -8.60
CA ALA A 15 32.51 32.82 -7.37
C ALA A 15 31.64 33.43 -6.24
N THR A 16 30.41 33.87 -6.52
CA THR A 16 29.48 34.36 -5.50
C THR A 16 28.84 33.20 -4.73
N PRO A 17 28.35 33.42 -3.48
CA PRO A 17 27.63 32.38 -2.75
C PRO A 17 26.43 31.79 -3.50
N VAL A 18 25.72 32.63 -4.29
CA VAL A 18 24.60 32.22 -5.13
C VAL A 18 25.06 31.37 -6.32
N GLY A 19 26.17 31.75 -6.97
CA GLY A 19 26.75 30.94 -8.05
C GLY A 19 27.22 29.56 -7.58
N VAL A 20 27.87 29.49 -6.41
CA VAL A 20 28.28 28.21 -5.79
C VAL A 20 27.07 27.36 -5.41
N GLY A 21 26.00 27.96 -4.86
CA GLY A 21 24.77 27.24 -4.55
C GLY A 21 24.08 26.69 -5.81
N ALA A 22 24.07 27.46 -6.91
CA ALA A 22 23.54 26.98 -8.19
C ALA A 22 24.34 25.78 -8.74
N LEU A 23 25.67 25.77 -8.59
CA LEU A 23 26.51 24.62 -8.95
C LEU A 23 26.17 23.39 -8.08
N ALA A 24 25.96 23.58 -6.78
CA ALA A 24 25.58 22.49 -5.88
C ALA A 24 24.20 21.91 -6.22
N VAL A 25 23.19 22.76 -6.43
CA VAL A 25 21.86 22.34 -6.89
C VAL A 25 21.95 21.65 -8.25
N GLY A 26 22.74 22.20 -9.18
CA GLY A 26 22.92 21.61 -10.50
C GLY A 26 23.57 20.22 -10.45
N ALA A 27 24.65 20.07 -9.68
CA ALA A 27 25.33 18.79 -9.51
C ALA A 27 24.43 17.74 -8.85
N LEU A 28 23.73 18.09 -7.77
CA LEU A 28 22.81 17.18 -7.09
C LEU A 28 21.61 16.83 -7.97
N GLY A 29 21.02 17.80 -8.68
CA GLY A 29 19.91 17.58 -9.60
C GLY A 29 20.27 16.64 -10.75
N VAL A 30 21.47 16.79 -11.32
CA VAL A 30 21.99 15.88 -12.35
C VAL A 30 22.18 14.47 -11.80
N LEU A 31 22.83 14.33 -10.64
CA LEU A 31 23.07 13.02 -10.00
C LEU A 31 21.75 12.29 -9.69
N VAL A 32 20.79 13.01 -9.12
CA VAL A 32 19.45 12.47 -8.83
C VAL A 32 18.77 11.99 -10.10
N GLY A 33 18.83 12.76 -11.20
CA GLY A 33 18.20 12.39 -12.48
C GLY A 33 18.81 11.19 -13.22
N PHE A 34 19.91 10.62 -12.74
CA PHE A 34 20.47 9.35 -13.23
C PHE A 34 19.92 8.12 -12.50
N VAL A 35 19.26 8.29 -11.36
CA VAL A 35 18.56 7.20 -10.69
C VAL A 35 17.27 6.92 -11.48
N PRO A 36 17.01 5.67 -11.94
CA PRO A 36 15.92 5.37 -12.88
C PRO A 36 14.53 5.93 -12.49
N LEU A 37 14.19 5.89 -11.20
CA LEU A 37 12.91 6.38 -10.67
C LEU A 37 12.83 7.91 -10.54
N PHE A 38 13.97 8.58 -10.46
CA PHE A 38 14.10 10.04 -10.28
C PHE A 38 14.36 10.75 -11.63
N GLY A 39 14.35 10.00 -12.73
CA GLY A 39 14.78 10.40 -14.05
C GLY A 39 13.80 11.28 -14.83
N GLY A 40 13.11 12.20 -14.15
CA GLY A 40 12.11 13.10 -14.72
C GLY A 40 11.42 13.91 -13.64
N VAL A 41 10.42 14.71 -14.03
CA VAL A 41 9.54 15.37 -13.07
C VAL A 41 8.56 14.34 -12.53
N GLY A 42 8.67 14.01 -11.24
CA GLY A 42 7.93 12.92 -10.59
C GLY A 42 8.13 12.97 -9.08
N TYR A 43 7.29 12.23 -8.35
CA TYR A 43 7.20 12.32 -6.90
C TYR A 43 8.54 12.11 -6.17
N GLU A 44 9.35 11.14 -6.61
CA GLU A 44 10.64 10.82 -5.99
C GLU A 44 11.69 11.91 -6.26
N HIS A 45 11.69 12.46 -7.48
CA HIS A 45 12.52 13.62 -7.82
C HIS A 45 12.16 14.81 -6.93
N ASP A 46 10.87 15.08 -6.77
CA ASP A 46 10.36 16.18 -5.96
C ASP A 46 10.75 16.01 -4.48
N LEU A 47 10.62 14.80 -3.94
CA LEU A 47 11.04 14.50 -2.57
C LEU A 47 12.55 14.71 -2.36
N ALA A 48 13.38 14.23 -3.29
CA ALA A 48 14.83 14.45 -3.25
C ALA A 48 15.19 15.94 -3.34
N ALA A 49 14.61 16.65 -4.31
CA ALA A 49 14.83 18.08 -4.47
C ALA A 49 14.42 18.87 -3.21
N GLY A 50 13.28 18.52 -2.59
CA GLY A 50 12.81 19.10 -1.34
C GLY A 50 13.75 18.90 -0.16
N LEU A 51 14.55 17.83 -0.13
CA LEU A 51 15.51 17.58 0.95
C LEU A 51 16.75 18.49 0.89
N PHE A 52 17.28 18.78 -0.31
CA PHE A 52 18.52 19.54 -0.44
C PHE A 52 18.35 21.00 -0.90
N CYS A 53 17.46 21.28 -1.87
CA CYS A 53 17.34 22.61 -2.48
C CYS A 53 17.04 23.73 -1.47
N PRO A 54 16.10 23.55 -0.50
CA PRO A 54 15.78 24.60 0.47
C PRO A 54 16.99 24.98 1.34
N SER A 55 17.75 23.98 1.80
CA SER A 55 18.96 24.19 2.61
C SER A 55 20.05 24.91 1.81
N VAL A 56 20.27 24.52 0.54
CA VAL A 56 21.25 25.19 -0.32
C VAL A 56 20.86 26.63 -0.61
N ALA A 57 19.57 26.90 -0.87
CA ALA A 57 19.03 28.26 -1.00
C ALA A 57 19.26 29.09 0.27
N ALA A 58 18.93 28.54 1.43
CA ALA A 58 19.11 29.21 2.71
C ALA A 58 20.58 29.58 2.99
N ILE A 59 21.51 28.66 2.75
CA ILE A 59 22.94 28.89 2.95
C ILE A 59 23.47 29.95 1.97
N ALA A 60 23.12 29.86 0.69
CA ALA A 60 23.58 30.79 -0.34
C ALA A 60 23.12 32.23 -0.05
N VAL A 61 21.81 32.39 0.23
CA VAL A 61 21.20 33.69 0.55
C VAL A 61 21.73 34.23 1.88
N GLY A 62 21.88 33.37 2.91
CA GLY A 62 22.42 33.76 4.20
C GLY A 62 23.86 34.27 4.10
N ARG A 63 24.70 33.63 3.27
CA ARG A 63 26.07 34.07 3.02
C ARG A 63 26.16 35.36 2.20
N GLU A 64 25.27 35.57 1.25
CA GLU A 64 25.19 36.82 0.50
C GLU A 64 24.71 37.97 1.41
N SER A 65 23.62 37.75 2.14
CA SER A 65 22.95 38.76 2.96
C SER A 65 23.75 39.16 4.22
N SER A 66 24.47 38.22 4.84
CA SER A 66 25.34 38.51 6.00
C SER A 66 26.54 39.38 5.66
N ARG A 67 26.94 39.45 4.38
CA ARG A 67 28.06 40.26 3.87
C ARG A 67 27.63 41.57 3.26
N ALA A 68 26.35 41.71 2.91
CA ALA A 68 25.84 42.91 2.27
C ALA A 68 25.83 44.10 3.26
N PRO A 69 26.51 45.22 2.94
CA PRO A 69 26.49 46.41 3.78
C PRO A 69 25.14 47.14 3.66
N GLY A 70 24.56 47.54 4.80
CA GLY A 70 23.47 48.52 4.87
C GLY A 70 22.13 48.16 4.23
N GLY A 71 21.89 46.90 3.82
CA GLY A 71 20.65 46.50 3.15
C GLY A 71 19.41 46.55 4.06
N GLU A 72 18.28 47.02 3.51
CA GLU A 72 16.97 46.93 4.14
C GLU A 72 16.50 45.47 4.22
N PRO A 73 15.87 45.03 5.32
CA PRO A 73 15.37 43.67 5.51
C PRO A 73 14.50 43.17 4.36
N LEU A 74 13.60 44.02 3.85
CA LEU A 74 12.75 43.71 2.71
C LEU A 74 13.56 43.29 1.48
N ARG A 75 14.66 43.99 1.19
CA ARG A 75 15.53 43.67 0.06
C ARG A 75 16.19 42.30 0.22
N HIS A 76 16.58 41.93 1.44
CA HIS A 76 17.13 40.61 1.72
C HIS A 76 16.10 39.50 1.53
N VAL A 77 14.86 39.72 1.97
CA VAL A 77 13.76 38.76 1.77
C VAL A 77 13.45 38.60 0.28
N VAL A 78 13.24 39.70 -0.46
CA VAL A 78 12.95 39.67 -1.90
C VAL A 78 14.09 39.00 -2.67
N ARG A 79 15.34 39.29 -2.30
CA ARG A 79 16.51 38.60 -2.86
C ARG A 79 16.49 37.11 -2.54
N GLY A 80 16.16 36.73 -1.32
CA GLY A 80 16.02 35.35 -0.89
C GLY A 80 14.98 34.58 -1.71
N LEU A 81 13.78 35.14 -1.86
CA LEU A 81 12.72 34.59 -2.71
C LEU A 81 13.17 34.43 -4.16
N SER A 82 13.87 35.43 -4.70
CA SER A 82 14.37 35.41 -6.09
C SER A 82 15.42 34.30 -6.30
N VAL A 83 16.33 34.11 -5.35
CA VAL A 83 17.35 33.04 -5.40
C VAL A 83 16.69 31.66 -5.21
N GLY A 84 15.73 31.55 -4.30
CA GLY A 84 14.94 30.33 -4.13
C GLY A 84 14.20 29.96 -5.41
N LEU A 85 13.55 30.93 -6.06
CA LEU A 85 12.88 30.74 -7.35
C LEU A 85 13.88 30.33 -8.45
N LEU A 86 15.06 30.96 -8.51
CA LEU A 86 16.11 30.57 -9.45
C LEU A 86 16.53 29.11 -9.27
N TYR A 87 16.74 28.66 -8.04
CA TYR A 87 17.14 27.26 -7.77
C TYR A 87 16.00 26.28 -8.04
N ALA A 88 14.76 26.66 -7.76
CA ALA A 88 13.59 25.87 -8.12
C ALA A 88 13.50 25.70 -9.65
N LEU A 89 13.60 26.79 -10.41
CA LEU A 89 13.56 26.75 -11.87
C LEU A 89 14.75 25.97 -12.46
N LEU A 90 15.94 26.10 -11.88
CA LEU A 90 17.11 25.30 -12.28
C LEU A 90 16.86 23.81 -12.09
N THR A 91 16.35 23.41 -10.93
CA THR A 91 16.07 22.00 -10.63
C THR A 91 14.99 21.45 -11.54
N LEU A 92 13.91 22.23 -11.77
CA LEU A 92 12.85 21.88 -12.69
C LEU A 92 13.36 21.71 -14.13
N ALA A 93 14.24 22.61 -14.59
CA ALA A 93 14.82 22.53 -15.93
C ALA A 93 15.67 21.26 -16.10
N LEU A 94 16.43 20.88 -15.06
CA LEU A 94 17.20 19.62 -15.05
C LEU A 94 16.27 18.40 -15.06
N ALA A 95 15.22 18.42 -14.25
CA ALA A 95 14.22 17.35 -14.19
C ALA A 95 13.51 17.16 -15.54
N LEU A 96 13.10 18.26 -16.19
CA LEU A 96 12.53 18.23 -17.54
C LEU A 96 13.56 17.72 -18.57
N GLY A 97 14.83 18.13 -18.46
CA GLY A 97 15.91 17.63 -19.30
C GLY A 97 16.11 16.11 -19.18
N HIS A 98 16.07 15.57 -17.96
CA HIS A 98 16.07 14.13 -17.73
C HIS A 98 14.79 13.46 -18.24
N GLY A 99 13.64 14.13 -18.10
CA GLY A 99 12.37 13.67 -18.65
C GLY A 99 12.38 13.56 -20.19
N LEU A 100 13.13 14.40 -20.90
CA LEU A 100 13.35 14.25 -22.35
C LEU A 100 14.21 13.02 -22.67
N ARG A 101 15.19 12.70 -21.82
CA ARG A 101 16.06 11.51 -21.98
C ARG A 101 15.30 10.19 -21.78
N LEU A 102 14.37 10.14 -20.83
CA LEU A 102 13.67 8.91 -20.43
C LEU A 102 12.19 8.84 -20.90
N ARG A 103 11.70 9.89 -21.57
CA ARG A 103 10.29 10.16 -21.92
C ARG A 103 9.42 10.29 -20.66
N ALA A 104 9.10 11.52 -20.28
CA ALA A 104 8.24 11.83 -19.14
C ALA A 104 6.83 11.25 -19.32
N CYS A 105 6.34 10.55 -18.28
CA CYS A 105 5.05 9.86 -18.29
C CYS A 105 3.86 10.79 -18.04
N ASP A 106 4.01 11.75 -17.10
CA ASP A 106 3.04 12.80 -16.81
C ASP A 106 3.76 14.12 -16.49
N PRO A 107 4.22 14.86 -17.52
CA PRO A 107 4.97 16.09 -17.30
C PRO A 107 4.12 17.18 -16.65
N VAL A 108 2.80 17.23 -16.91
CA VAL A 108 1.94 18.29 -16.38
C VAL A 108 1.62 18.05 -14.90
N GLY A 109 1.24 16.83 -14.54
CA GLY A 109 1.04 16.45 -13.15
C GLY A 109 2.34 16.55 -12.37
N GLY A 110 3.46 16.05 -12.93
CA GLY A 110 4.78 16.17 -12.32
C GLY A 110 5.17 17.62 -12.03
N VAL A 111 5.06 18.53 -13.00
CA VAL A 111 5.37 19.97 -12.79
C VAL A 111 4.47 20.59 -11.72
N THR A 112 3.20 20.20 -11.68
CA THR A 112 2.23 20.70 -10.69
C THR A 112 2.61 20.25 -9.27
N VAL A 113 2.93 18.97 -9.10
CA VAL A 113 3.38 18.41 -7.81
C VAL A 113 4.72 19.04 -7.41
N TYR A 114 5.67 19.17 -8.32
CA TYR A 114 6.95 19.84 -8.08
C TYR A 114 6.75 21.27 -7.57
N ALA A 115 5.92 22.05 -8.26
CA ALA A 115 5.65 23.44 -7.89
C ALA A 115 5.07 23.55 -6.47
N LEU A 116 4.17 22.64 -6.10
CA LEU A 116 3.54 22.59 -4.78
C LEU A 116 4.40 21.92 -3.71
N THR A 117 5.50 21.25 -4.05
CA THR A 117 6.39 20.56 -3.10
C THR A 117 7.76 21.22 -3.05
N ALA A 118 8.76 20.66 -3.75
CA ALA A 118 10.14 21.14 -3.77
C ALA A 118 10.27 22.59 -4.27
N GLY A 119 9.47 22.99 -5.26
CA GLY A 119 9.47 24.34 -5.80
C GLY A 119 9.13 25.38 -4.72
N ALA A 120 7.94 25.26 -4.12
CA ALA A 120 7.51 26.11 -3.01
C ALA A 120 8.49 26.04 -1.81
N GLY A 121 8.94 24.83 -1.46
CA GLY A 121 9.88 24.62 -0.37
C GLY A 121 11.24 25.30 -0.59
N THR A 122 11.74 25.32 -1.83
CA THR A 122 13.00 26.00 -2.18
C THR A 122 12.87 27.52 -2.07
N VAL A 123 11.72 28.08 -2.48
CA VAL A 123 11.41 29.51 -2.29
C VAL A 123 11.35 29.86 -0.80
N MET A 124 10.73 29.00 0.02
CA MET A 124 10.73 29.14 1.48
C MET A 124 12.15 29.07 2.07
N GLY A 125 13.00 28.17 1.57
CA GLY A 125 14.41 28.09 1.93
C GLY A 125 15.18 29.39 1.65
N GLY A 126 14.89 30.03 0.51
CA GLY A 126 15.42 31.36 0.18
C GLY A 126 15.00 32.45 1.18
N ALA A 127 13.71 32.47 1.58
CA ALA A 127 13.21 33.40 2.60
C ALA A 127 13.85 33.16 3.98
N TRP A 128 14.00 31.89 4.38
CA TRP A 128 14.74 31.51 5.59
C TRP A 128 16.19 31.98 5.52
N GLY A 129 16.84 31.87 4.36
CA GLY A 129 18.19 32.36 4.12
C GLY A 129 18.37 33.86 4.39
N ALA A 130 17.35 34.68 4.13
CA ALA A 130 17.40 36.11 4.45
C ALA A 130 17.51 36.32 5.98
N LEU A 131 16.71 35.61 6.76
CA LEU A 131 16.76 35.64 8.23
C LEU A 131 18.07 35.05 8.77
N VAL A 132 18.56 33.96 8.19
CA VAL A 132 19.89 33.40 8.51
C VAL A 132 20.98 34.44 8.30
N GLY A 133 20.91 35.20 7.21
CA GLY A 133 21.84 36.28 6.91
C GLY A 133 21.84 37.38 7.97
N GLU A 134 20.66 37.76 8.46
CA GLU A 134 20.52 38.71 9.57
C GLU A 134 21.14 38.18 10.87
N LEU A 135 20.86 36.92 11.23
CA LEU A 135 21.37 36.28 12.45
C LEU A 135 22.89 36.04 12.43
N ALA A 136 23.45 35.80 11.24
CA ALA A 136 24.87 35.53 11.05
C ALA A 136 25.72 36.80 10.88
N ARG A 137 25.09 37.97 10.66
CA ARG A 137 25.81 39.24 10.44
C ARG A 137 26.66 39.61 11.66
N GLY A 138 27.88 40.08 11.41
CA GLY A 138 28.82 40.50 12.46
C GLY A 138 29.45 39.35 13.27
N ARG A 139 29.07 38.09 13.04
CA ARG A 139 29.68 36.95 13.75
C ARG A 139 31.05 36.61 13.18
N ARG A 140 32.06 36.42 14.05
CA ARG A 140 33.44 36.01 13.66
C ARG A 140 33.46 34.75 12.78
N ARG A 141 32.56 33.78 13.03
CA ARG A 141 32.39 32.56 12.23
C ARG A 141 31.13 32.60 11.35
N GLY A 142 30.85 33.74 10.72
CA GLY A 142 29.63 33.95 9.93
C GLY A 142 29.36 32.90 8.84
N ARG A 143 30.41 32.34 8.20
CA ARG A 143 30.25 31.24 7.22
C ARG A 143 29.67 29.97 7.85
N LEU A 144 30.22 29.57 9.00
CA LEU A 144 29.74 28.40 9.75
C LEU A 144 28.33 28.66 10.27
N ALA A 145 28.06 29.86 10.79
CA ALA A 145 26.73 30.24 11.25
C ALA A 145 25.67 30.17 10.12
N CYS A 146 26.00 30.60 8.91
CA CYS A 146 25.09 30.47 7.76
C CYS A 146 24.84 29.01 7.38
N ALA A 147 25.89 28.17 7.41
CA ALA A 147 25.76 26.74 7.12
C ALA A 147 24.87 26.03 8.16
N THR A 148 25.14 26.24 9.45
CA THR A 148 24.41 25.59 10.53
C THR A 148 22.96 26.07 10.62
N LEU A 149 22.73 27.38 10.62
CA LEU A 149 21.37 27.95 10.69
C LEU A 149 20.57 27.67 9.41
N GLY A 150 21.23 27.66 8.24
CA GLY A 150 20.60 27.33 6.97
C GLY A 150 20.03 25.92 6.92
N ILE A 151 20.72 24.96 7.55
CA ILE A 151 20.27 23.56 7.66
C ILE A 151 19.30 23.36 8.84
N ALA A 152 19.48 24.12 9.92
CA ALA A 152 18.78 23.86 11.19
C ALA A 152 17.25 23.84 11.07
N LEU A 153 16.63 24.81 10.41
CA LEU A 153 15.16 24.87 10.33
C LEU A 153 14.56 23.81 9.38
N PRO A 154 15.06 23.60 8.15
CA PRO A 154 14.65 22.47 7.31
C PRO A 154 14.81 21.12 8.02
N LEU A 155 15.94 20.90 8.71
CA LEU A 155 16.16 19.68 9.46
C LEU A 155 15.21 19.56 10.66
N ALA A 156 14.99 20.64 11.42
CA ALA A 156 14.09 20.62 12.58
C ALA A 156 12.64 20.34 12.20
N THR A 157 12.17 20.88 11.07
CA THR A 157 10.81 20.61 10.56
C THR A 157 10.66 19.17 10.04
N ALA A 158 11.66 18.65 9.33
CA ALA A 158 11.70 17.24 8.95
C ALA A 158 11.73 16.31 10.18
N LEU A 159 12.55 16.60 11.19
CA LEU A 159 12.60 15.85 12.45
C LEU A 159 11.30 15.96 13.25
N PHE A 160 10.60 17.10 13.20
CA PHE A 160 9.30 17.27 13.83
C PHE A 160 8.23 16.42 13.14
N SER A 161 8.22 16.39 11.81
CA SER A 161 7.37 15.52 10.99
C SER A 161 7.64 14.04 11.29
N PHE A 162 8.91 13.65 11.37
CA PHE A 162 9.32 12.30 11.81
C PHE A 162 8.86 11.98 13.24
N GLY A 163 8.99 12.94 14.16
CA GLY A 163 8.49 12.80 15.53
C GLY A 163 6.98 12.56 15.56
N ARG A 164 6.21 13.14 14.63
CA ARG A 164 4.79 12.83 14.49
C ARG A 164 4.55 11.43 13.93
N PHE A 165 5.29 11.01 12.90
CA PHE A 165 5.24 9.63 12.37
C PHE A 165 5.40 8.58 13.49
N VAL A 166 6.36 8.80 14.40
CA VAL A 166 6.61 7.88 15.52
C VAL A 166 5.47 7.89 16.55
N ARG A 167 4.87 9.05 16.80
CA ARG A 167 3.88 9.25 17.89
C ARG A 167 2.42 9.20 17.46
N SER A 168 2.11 8.93 16.20
CA SER A 168 0.74 8.92 15.70
C SER A 168 0.49 7.76 14.73
N PRO A 169 -0.78 7.46 14.41
CA PRO A 169 -1.13 6.51 13.35
C PRO A 169 -0.57 6.86 11.98
N MET A 170 -0.53 8.14 11.62
CA MET A 170 -0.19 8.54 10.26
C MET A 170 1.23 8.15 9.86
N ILE A 171 1.39 7.91 8.56
CA ILE A 171 2.66 7.65 7.90
C ILE A 171 3.03 8.72 6.87
N PHE A 172 2.08 9.58 6.50
CA PHE A 172 2.33 10.72 5.63
C PHE A 172 2.88 11.91 6.43
N ALA A 173 3.49 12.88 5.73
CA ALA A 173 3.90 14.15 6.32
C ALA A 173 3.78 15.31 5.34
N TYR A 174 3.35 16.46 5.84
CA TYR A 174 3.43 17.74 5.15
C TYR A 174 4.50 18.61 5.83
N ASP A 175 5.50 19.00 5.06
CA ASP A 175 6.64 19.77 5.53
C ASP A 175 6.79 21.08 4.72
N PRO A 176 7.12 22.21 5.37
CA PRO A 176 7.21 23.49 4.68
C PRO A 176 8.30 23.52 3.60
N PHE A 177 9.41 22.81 3.81
CA PHE A 177 10.58 22.79 2.94
C PHE A 177 10.62 21.56 2.03
N VAL A 178 10.43 20.36 2.59
CA VAL A 178 10.48 19.10 1.83
C VAL A 178 9.23 18.94 0.96
N GLY A 179 8.07 19.41 1.42
CA GLY A 179 6.81 19.28 0.70
C GLY A 179 5.92 18.18 1.25
N PHE A 180 5.66 17.14 0.46
CA PHE A 180 4.75 16.07 0.86
C PHE A 180 5.47 14.72 0.82
N PHE A 181 5.33 13.96 1.89
CA PHE A 181 5.73 12.57 1.97
C PHE A 181 4.47 11.70 2.10
N SER A 182 4.23 10.81 1.15
CA SER A 182 3.06 9.92 1.08
C SER A 182 3.04 8.82 2.14
N GLY A 183 4.19 8.44 2.70
CA GLY A 183 4.31 7.36 3.65
C GLY A 183 4.75 6.05 3.02
N THR A 184 3.90 5.42 2.21
CA THR A 184 4.23 4.16 1.53
C THR A 184 4.93 4.43 0.20
N LEU A 185 6.01 3.69 -0.05
CA LEU A 185 6.69 3.67 -1.35
C LEU A 185 6.01 2.71 -2.34
N TYR A 186 5.17 1.80 -1.85
CA TYR A 186 4.48 0.77 -2.65
C TYR A 186 3.12 1.22 -3.19
N ASP A 187 2.48 2.24 -2.60
CA ASP A 187 1.25 2.77 -3.18
C ASP A 187 1.60 3.62 -4.41
N THR A 188 1.16 3.15 -5.57
CA THR A 188 1.47 3.80 -6.85
C THR A 188 0.59 5.02 -7.14
N VAL A 189 -0.35 5.37 -6.28
CA VAL A 189 -1.18 6.57 -6.46
C VAL A 189 -0.87 7.58 -5.36
N VAL A 190 0.11 8.44 -5.62
CA VAL A 190 0.48 9.54 -4.74
C VAL A 190 -0.28 10.79 -5.16
N ASP A 191 -1.42 11.04 -4.51
CA ASP A 191 -2.16 12.31 -4.68
C ASP A 191 -2.47 12.92 -3.30
N ALA A 192 -1.79 14.02 -3.00
CA ALA A 192 -1.99 14.81 -1.79
C ALA A 192 -3.23 15.74 -1.89
N GLY A 193 -3.84 15.82 -3.08
CA GLY A 193 -5.14 16.42 -3.34
C GLY A 193 -5.29 17.87 -2.87
N THR A 194 -6.50 18.17 -2.39
CA THR A 194 -6.84 19.47 -1.78
C THR A 194 -6.03 19.80 -0.53
N PRO A 195 -5.73 18.87 0.39
CA PRO A 195 -4.90 19.15 1.57
C PRO A 195 -3.55 19.81 1.24
N LEU A 196 -2.82 19.36 0.22
CA LEU A 196 -1.56 20.01 -0.18
C LEU A 196 -1.77 21.46 -0.63
N ARG A 197 -2.86 21.76 -1.33
CA ARG A 197 -3.17 23.13 -1.78
C ARG A 197 -3.46 24.04 -0.60
N VAL A 198 -4.23 23.58 0.39
CA VAL A 198 -4.52 24.35 1.61
C VAL A 198 -3.26 24.52 2.46
N TYR A 199 -2.42 23.49 2.55
CA TYR A 199 -1.12 23.59 3.20
C TYR A 199 -0.24 24.69 2.55
N ARG A 200 -0.25 24.78 1.22
CA ARG A 200 0.48 25.82 0.49
C ARG A 200 -0.15 27.21 0.55
N LEU A 201 -1.46 27.32 0.77
CA LEU A 201 -2.07 28.58 1.15
C LEU A 201 -1.51 29.09 2.49
N GLY A 202 -1.30 28.21 3.47
CA GLY A 202 -0.61 28.53 4.72
C GLY A 202 0.85 28.96 4.51
N SER A 203 1.57 28.26 3.63
CA SER A 203 2.94 28.63 3.25
C SER A 203 2.99 30.03 2.60
N LEU A 204 2.05 30.35 1.71
CA LEU A 204 1.93 31.67 1.09
C LEU A 204 1.60 32.76 2.12
N ALA A 205 0.73 32.46 3.08
CA ALA A 205 0.41 33.36 4.19
C ALA A 205 1.66 33.63 5.05
N THR A 206 2.48 32.61 5.34
CA THR A 206 3.78 32.78 6.02
C THR A 206 4.71 33.73 5.25
N LEU A 207 4.87 33.53 3.93
CA LEU A 207 5.73 34.39 3.10
C LEU A 207 5.20 35.83 3.05
N THR A 208 3.88 36.00 2.98
CA THR A 208 3.22 37.31 2.98
C THR A 208 3.45 38.04 4.31
N ALA A 209 3.30 37.34 5.44
CA ALA A 209 3.59 37.89 6.76
C ALA A 209 5.07 38.30 6.88
N LEU A 210 6.00 37.46 6.40
CA LEU A 210 7.42 37.73 6.46
C LEU A 210 7.84 38.92 5.57
N LEU A 211 7.30 39.02 4.35
CA LEU A 211 7.54 40.15 3.44
C LEU A 211 7.01 41.47 4.03
N THR A 212 5.78 41.47 4.51
CA THR A 212 5.14 42.66 5.07
C THR A 212 5.82 43.09 6.38
N LEU A 213 6.17 42.15 7.27
CA LEU A 213 6.96 42.43 8.46
C LEU A 213 8.34 43.00 8.11
N ALA A 214 9.04 42.41 7.13
CA ALA A 214 10.33 42.93 6.67
C ALA A 214 10.23 44.35 6.08
N SER A 215 9.09 44.71 5.49
CA SER A 215 8.82 46.07 4.99
C SER A 215 8.59 47.10 6.10
N LEU A 216 8.27 46.66 7.31
CA LEU A 216 8.10 47.49 8.50
C LEU A 216 9.41 47.71 9.26
N LEU A 217 10.47 46.99 8.90
CA LEU A 217 11.78 47.06 9.55
C LEU A 217 12.76 47.84 8.69
N ARG A 218 13.51 48.75 9.32
CA ARG A 218 14.63 49.48 8.74
C ARG A 218 15.91 49.18 9.51
N ARG A 219 17.05 49.38 8.87
CA ARG A 219 18.35 49.28 9.53
C ARG A 219 18.78 50.67 10.03
N ALA A 220 18.95 50.79 11.34
CA ALA A 220 19.49 52.00 11.95
C ALA A 220 21.00 52.14 11.66
N GLU A 221 21.54 53.34 11.84
CA GLU A 221 22.99 53.61 11.69
C GLU A 221 23.86 52.74 12.60
N SER A 222 23.33 52.34 13.76
CA SER A 222 23.95 51.37 14.68
C SER A 222 24.03 49.93 14.14
N GLY A 223 23.51 49.68 12.94
CA GLY A 223 23.45 48.37 12.31
C GLY A 223 22.29 47.47 12.81
N ARG A 224 21.58 47.89 13.87
CA ARG A 224 20.43 47.17 14.45
C ARG A 224 19.16 47.38 13.62
N LEU A 225 18.25 46.41 13.70
CA LEU A 225 16.92 46.53 13.13
C LEU A 225 16.05 47.41 14.03
N ALA A 226 15.35 48.35 13.41
CA ALA A 226 14.41 49.26 14.06
C ALA A 226 13.10 49.31 13.26
N TRP A 227 11.99 49.56 13.93
CA TRP A 227 10.72 49.79 13.25
C TRP A 227 10.78 51.06 12.41
N ALA A 228 10.10 51.04 11.26
CA ALA A 228 9.93 52.24 10.45
C ALA A 228 9.23 53.35 11.28
N PRO A 229 9.60 54.63 11.09
CA PRO A 229 9.06 55.72 11.88
C PRO A 229 7.53 55.83 11.71
N ARG A 230 6.83 56.23 12.78
CA ARG A 230 5.35 56.32 12.85
C ARG A 230 4.70 57.21 11.78
N GLY A 231 5.47 58.06 11.09
CA GLY A 231 5.02 58.92 9.98
C GLY A 231 5.16 58.32 8.58
N ALA A 232 5.60 57.06 8.44
CA ALA A 232 5.63 56.39 7.14
C ALA A 232 4.20 56.09 6.65
N THR A 233 3.90 56.43 5.40
CA THR A 233 2.61 56.14 4.77
C THR A 233 2.38 54.62 4.74
N LEU A 234 1.14 54.20 5.07
CA LEU A 234 0.67 52.81 5.04
C LEU A 234 1.23 51.86 6.13
N LEU A 235 1.84 52.38 7.21
CA LEU A 235 2.43 51.54 8.27
C LEU A 235 1.36 50.68 8.99
N HIS A 236 0.21 51.26 9.33
CA HIS A 236 -0.86 50.56 10.03
C HIS A 236 -1.46 49.46 9.15
N GLU A 237 -1.69 49.75 7.89
CA GLU A 237 -2.24 48.87 6.87
C GLU A 237 -1.30 47.67 6.64
N ARG A 238 0.01 47.92 6.51
CA ARG A 238 1.02 46.85 6.40
C ARG A 238 1.09 45.99 7.65
N ALA A 239 0.99 46.58 8.84
CA ALA A 239 0.96 45.84 10.09
C ALA A 239 -0.30 44.96 10.23
N ILE A 240 -1.47 45.48 9.81
CA ILE A 240 -2.72 44.71 9.76
C ILE A 240 -2.58 43.54 8.80
N VAL A 241 -2.04 43.75 7.59
CA VAL A 241 -1.82 42.66 6.62
C VAL A 241 -0.84 41.62 7.16
N ALA A 242 0.26 42.04 7.80
CA ALA A 242 1.21 41.12 8.41
C ALA A 242 0.57 40.26 9.50
N ALA A 243 -0.22 40.89 10.39
CA ALA A 243 -0.94 40.22 11.45
C ALA A 243 -2.01 39.26 10.90
N ALA A 244 -2.79 39.70 9.91
CA ALA A 244 -3.81 38.88 9.26
C ALA A 244 -3.20 37.65 8.56
N ALA A 245 -2.11 37.85 7.79
CA ALA A 245 -1.41 36.75 7.12
C ALA A 245 -0.79 35.77 8.14
N ALA A 246 -0.21 36.28 9.23
CA ALA A 246 0.29 35.43 10.32
C ALA A 246 -0.85 34.65 11.01
N ALA A 247 -2.00 35.28 11.25
CA ALA A 247 -3.17 34.65 11.84
C ALA A 247 -3.73 33.54 10.93
N VAL A 248 -3.83 33.78 9.61
CA VAL A 248 -4.24 32.76 8.63
C VAL A 248 -3.26 31.59 8.62
N SER A 249 -1.95 31.87 8.60
CA SER A 249 -0.93 30.82 8.64
C SER A 249 -1.01 29.98 9.93
N LEU A 250 -1.23 30.63 11.07
CA LEU A 250 -1.37 29.96 12.36
C LEU A 250 -2.65 29.13 12.41
N TRP A 251 -3.78 29.66 11.93
CA TRP A 251 -5.06 28.95 11.86
C TRP A 251 -4.95 27.69 10.99
N ILE A 252 -4.39 27.78 9.78
CA ILE A 252 -4.17 26.62 8.89
C ILE A 252 -3.28 25.56 9.55
N THR A 253 -2.27 25.99 10.31
CA THR A 253 -1.37 25.06 11.03
C THR A 253 -2.08 24.40 12.21
N ALA A 254 -2.89 25.15 12.96
CA ALA A 254 -3.63 24.67 14.13
C ALA A 254 -4.80 23.75 13.75
N SER A 255 -5.50 24.06 12.66
CA SER A 255 -6.58 23.23 12.08
C SER A 255 -6.05 22.07 11.23
N GLY A 256 -4.77 21.70 11.37
CA GLY A 256 -4.13 20.72 10.50
C GLY A 256 -4.79 19.33 10.52
N SER A 257 -5.42 18.90 11.62
CA SER A 257 -6.14 17.63 11.66
C SER A 257 -7.43 17.62 10.85
N GLU A 258 -8.17 18.73 10.86
CA GLU A 258 -9.40 18.90 10.09
C GLU A 258 -9.11 19.11 8.60
N LEU A 259 -8.00 19.79 8.30
CA LEU A 259 -7.55 20.07 6.93
C LEU A 259 -6.76 18.91 6.30
N GLY A 260 -6.50 17.83 7.05
CA GLY A 260 -5.80 16.64 6.55
C GLY A 260 -4.27 16.78 6.46
N HIS A 261 -3.67 17.74 7.17
CA HIS A 261 -2.22 17.96 7.24
C HIS A 261 -1.50 17.06 8.25
N TYR A 262 -2.18 16.59 9.30
CA TYR A 262 -1.66 15.60 10.22
C TYR A 262 -2.81 14.85 10.91
N GLN A 263 -2.53 13.71 11.54
CA GLN A 263 -3.49 13.04 12.41
C GLN A 263 -2.81 12.58 13.71
N SER A 264 -3.58 12.47 14.80
CA SER A 264 -3.18 11.86 16.06
C SER A 264 -4.01 10.59 16.33
N ARG A 265 -3.69 9.86 17.40
CA ARG A 265 -4.49 8.70 17.79
C ARG A 265 -5.93 9.10 18.09
N GLU A 266 -6.08 10.24 18.77
CA GLU A 266 -7.36 10.78 19.21
C GLU A 266 -8.20 11.26 18.02
N THR A 267 -7.59 11.93 17.03
CA THR A 267 -8.34 12.40 15.86
C THR A 267 -8.78 11.23 14.97
N VAL A 268 -7.94 10.19 14.81
CA VAL A 268 -8.34 8.96 14.12
C VAL A 268 -9.47 8.24 14.86
N ALA A 269 -9.34 8.07 16.18
CA ALA A 269 -10.38 7.44 16.99
C ALA A 269 -11.70 8.22 16.97
N ALA A 270 -11.65 9.56 17.00
CA ALA A 270 -12.84 10.40 16.88
C ALA A 270 -13.47 10.32 15.48
N ALA A 271 -12.67 10.23 14.42
CA ALA A 271 -13.18 10.10 13.06
C ALA A 271 -13.85 8.73 12.81
N LEU A 272 -13.35 7.67 13.44
CA LEU A 272 -13.98 6.35 13.40
C LEU A 272 -15.22 6.32 14.30
N GLY A 273 -15.12 6.83 15.53
CA GLY A 273 -16.25 7.06 16.43
C GLY A 273 -16.76 5.83 17.18
N GLY A 274 -16.29 4.61 16.87
CA GLY A 274 -16.59 3.37 17.59
C GLY A 274 -15.34 2.81 18.27
N ALA A 275 -15.52 2.26 19.48
CA ALA A 275 -14.46 1.56 20.20
C ALA A 275 -15.05 0.47 21.10
N LEU A 276 -14.32 -0.64 21.26
CA LEU A 276 -14.66 -1.72 22.19
C LEU A 276 -13.38 -2.22 22.87
N THR A 277 -13.45 -2.41 24.18
CA THR A 277 -12.34 -2.92 24.99
C THR A 277 -12.47 -4.42 25.17
N GLY A 278 -11.56 -5.18 24.55
CA GLY A 278 -11.42 -6.62 24.78
C GLY A 278 -10.63 -6.93 26.05
N ALA A 279 -10.23 -8.18 26.25
CA ALA A 279 -9.35 -8.58 27.36
C ALA A 279 -7.93 -8.02 27.15
N ARG A 280 -7.32 -8.27 25.99
CA ARG A 280 -5.97 -7.84 25.62
C ARG A 280 -5.89 -7.08 24.30
N CYS A 281 -6.95 -7.10 23.49
CA CYS A 281 -7.07 -6.31 22.28
C CYS A 281 -8.20 -5.29 22.39
N ASP A 282 -7.88 -4.01 22.31
CA ASP A 282 -8.87 -2.96 22.08
C ASP A 282 -9.07 -2.77 20.58
N ILE A 283 -10.31 -2.61 20.16
CA ILE A 283 -10.64 -2.30 18.77
C ILE A 283 -11.22 -0.88 18.67
N VAL A 284 -10.83 -0.16 17.61
CA VAL A 284 -11.39 1.13 17.23
C VAL A 284 -11.89 1.01 15.80
N PHE A 285 -13.16 1.34 15.55
CA PHE A 285 -13.86 1.01 14.30
C PHE A 285 -14.91 2.07 13.96
N PRO A 286 -15.48 2.09 12.74
CA PRO A 286 -16.48 3.07 12.36
C PRO A 286 -17.75 2.91 13.22
N SER A 287 -18.30 3.99 13.76
CA SER A 287 -19.52 3.97 14.59
C SER A 287 -20.76 3.43 13.87
N SER A 288 -20.68 3.26 12.55
CA SER A 288 -21.69 2.63 11.71
C SER A 288 -21.69 1.09 11.77
N LEU A 289 -20.68 0.46 12.38
CA LEU A 289 -20.59 -1.00 12.49
C LEU A 289 -21.61 -1.53 13.50
N ALA A 290 -22.32 -2.61 13.18
CA ALA A 290 -23.34 -3.14 14.07
C ALA A 290 -22.72 -3.71 15.37
N PRO A 291 -23.43 -3.68 16.51
CA PRO A 291 -22.91 -4.22 17.77
C PRO A 291 -22.43 -5.68 17.66
N GLU A 292 -23.19 -6.53 16.97
CA GLU A 292 -22.84 -7.95 16.75
C GLU A 292 -21.54 -8.09 15.94
N GLU A 293 -21.38 -7.30 14.87
CA GLU A 293 -20.16 -7.29 14.04
C GLU A 293 -18.94 -6.78 14.83
N SER A 294 -19.12 -5.73 15.64
CA SER A 294 -18.03 -5.20 16.48
C SER A 294 -17.61 -6.18 17.59
N ALA A 295 -18.56 -6.91 18.17
CA ALA A 295 -18.29 -7.97 19.13
C ALA A 295 -17.53 -9.13 18.48
N LEU A 296 -17.95 -9.56 17.29
CA LEU A 296 -17.26 -10.60 16.51
C LEU A 296 -15.84 -10.17 16.12
N LEU A 297 -15.66 -8.90 15.73
CA LEU A 297 -14.34 -8.35 15.40
C LEU A 297 -13.41 -8.31 16.62
N SER A 298 -13.94 -7.97 17.79
CA SER A 298 -13.17 -8.01 19.03
C SER A 298 -12.82 -9.44 19.44
N GLN A 299 -13.75 -10.39 19.27
CA GLN A 299 -13.50 -11.81 19.50
C GLN A 299 -12.38 -12.32 18.58
N ASP A 300 -12.44 -12.00 17.28
CA ASP A 300 -11.40 -12.38 16.32
C ASP A 300 -10.03 -11.83 16.73
N CYS A 301 -9.96 -10.57 17.19
CA CYS A 301 -8.68 -10.01 17.64
C CYS A 301 -8.07 -10.76 18.83
N GLU A 302 -8.87 -11.16 19.82
CA GLU A 302 -8.39 -11.96 20.95
C GLU A 302 -7.94 -13.36 20.52
N GLU A 303 -8.73 -14.01 19.67
CA GLU A 303 -8.46 -15.35 19.14
C GLU A 303 -7.17 -15.38 18.31
N GLN A 304 -6.97 -14.39 17.43
CA GLN A 304 -5.78 -14.25 16.61
C GLN A 304 -4.56 -13.92 17.45
N LEU A 305 -4.70 -13.02 18.44
CA LEU A 305 -3.61 -12.70 19.37
C LEU A 305 -3.14 -13.95 20.12
N ALA A 306 -4.06 -14.73 20.67
CA ALA A 306 -3.72 -15.97 21.38
C ALA A 306 -3.01 -16.98 20.48
N ALA A 307 -3.47 -17.13 19.22
CA ALA A 307 -2.86 -18.04 18.26
C ALA A 307 -1.43 -17.61 17.88
N VAL A 308 -1.22 -16.32 17.63
CA VAL A 308 0.09 -15.74 17.32
C VAL A 308 1.06 -15.91 18.50
N GLU A 309 0.62 -15.61 19.72
CA GLU A 309 1.45 -15.79 20.92
C GLU A 309 1.85 -17.24 21.15
N ALA A 310 0.91 -18.18 20.94
CA ALA A 310 1.18 -19.60 21.03
C ALA A 310 2.19 -20.05 19.97
N ARG A 311 2.02 -19.60 18.72
CA ARG A 311 2.92 -19.95 17.60
C ARG A 311 4.33 -19.40 17.79
N LEU A 312 4.47 -18.18 18.30
CA LEU A 312 5.76 -17.54 18.56
C LEU A 312 6.36 -17.89 19.94
N GLY A 313 5.60 -18.61 20.78
CA GLY A 313 6.00 -18.95 22.15
C GLY A 313 6.38 -17.72 22.98
N ALA A 314 5.73 -16.59 22.73
CA ALA A 314 5.99 -15.33 23.41
C ALA A 314 4.70 -14.57 23.64
N ARG A 315 4.64 -13.93 24.81
CA ARG A 315 3.56 -13.02 25.14
C ARG A 315 3.88 -11.63 24.58
N GLY A 316 2.96 -11.07 23.81
CA GLY A 316 3.03 -9.69 23.34
C GLY A 316 2.78 -8.68 24.46
N PRO A 317 2.59 -7.40 24.10
CA PRO A 317 2.25 -6.34 25.06
C PRO A 317 1.03 -6.66 25.93
N VAL A 318 0.93 -5.99 27.08
CA VAL A 318 -0.22 -6.16 28.00
C VAL A 318 -1.54 -5.89 27.28
N LYS A 319 -1.55 -4.85 26.44
CA LYS A 319 -2.70 -4.39 25.67
C LYS A 319 -2.26 -3.99 24.26
N ILE A 320 -3.03 -4.37 23.25
CA ILE A 320 -2.83 -3.98 21.84
C ILE A 320 -4.06 -3.19 21.39
N THR A 321 -3.89 -2.21 20.50
CA THR A 321 -5.02 -1.50 19.87
C THR A 321 -5.07 -1.75 18.37
N ALA A 322 -6.16 -2.31 17.86
CA ALA A 322 -6.42 -2.50 16.45
C ALA A 322 -7.40 -1.45 15.91
N PHE A 323 -6.97 -0.69 14.91
CA PHE A 323 -7.80 0.28 14.20
C PHE A 323 -8.34 -0.35 12.93
N PHE A 324 -9.65 -0.32 12.76
CA PHE A 324 -10.35 -0.77 11.56
C PHE A 324 -10.99 0.43 10.87
N PHE A 325 -10.55 0.72 9.65
CA PHE A 325 -11.10 1.76 8.79
C PHE A 325 -12.22 1.18 7.92
N ARG A 326 -13.23 1.97 7.57
CA ARG A 326 -14.35 1.50 6.74
C ARG A 326 -13.87 0.94 5.40
N ASP A 327 -12.92 1.62 4.78
CA ASP A 327 -12.41 1.31 3.45
C ASP A 327 -11.00 1.90 3.23
N ALA A 328 -10.42 1.61 2.06
CA ALA A 328 -9.10 2.08 1.67
C ALA A 328 -8.99 3.62 1.54
N GLY A 329 -10.08 4.31 1.15
CA GLY A 329 -10.11 5.76 1.03
C GLY A 329 -10.08 6.46 2.39
N GLU A 330 -10.83 5.93 3.36
CA GLU A 330 -10.81 6.41 4.74
C GLU A 330 -9.44 6.17 5.41
N LYS A 331 -8.85 4.99 5.23
CA LYS A 331 -7.50 4.70 5.73
C LYS A 331 -6.45 5.61 5.10
N ARG A 332 -6.51 5.84 3.77
CA ARG A 332 -5.62 6.80 3.10
C ARG A 332 -5.76 8.20 3.67
N ARG A 333 -6.98 8.69 3.88
CA ARG A 333 -7.25 10.03 4.41
C ARG A 333 -6.73 10.21 5.83
N LEU A 334 -6.88 9.20 6.69
CA LEU A 334 -6.58 9.30 8.12
C LEU A 334 -5.16 8.82 8.47
N MET A 335 -4.58 7.94 7.67
CA MET A 335 -3.30 7.30 7.96
C MET A 335 -2.24 7.54 6.87
N GLY A 336 -2.65 7.70 5.61
CA GLY A 336 -1.75 7.85 4.45
C GLY A 336 -1.49 6.58 3.67
N ALA A 337 -1.91 5.42 4.17
CA ALA A 337 -1.81 4.14 3.47
C ALA A 337 -3.15 3.77 2.85
N GLU A 338 -3.18 3.45 1.55
CA GLU A 338 -4.43 3.06 0.90
C GLU A 338 -4.63 1.54 0.97
N HIS A 339 -3.70 0.77 0.42
CA HIS A 339 -3.81 -0.70 0.34
C HIS A 339 -2.80 -1.44 1.22
N THR A 340 -1.85 -0.71 1.81
CA THR A 340 -0.81 -1.30 2.65
C THR A 340 -1.31 -1.45 4.09
N TYR A 341 -1.35 -2.67 4.60
CA TYR A 341 -1.55 -2.95 6.03
C TYR A 341 -0.29 -2.63 6.83
N ILE A 342 -0.49 -2.13 8.05
CA ILE A 342 0.59 -1.56 8.84
C ILE A 342 0.40 -1.95 10.30
N ALA A 343 1.47 -2.45 10.89
CA ALA A 343 1.67 -2.52 12.32
C ALA A 343 2.73 -1.50 12.75
N LYS A 344 2.54 -0.89 13.92
CA LYS A 344 3.56 -0.09 14.59
C LYS A 344 3.91 -0.75 15.93
N PRO A 345 4.84 -1.72 15.99
CA PRO A 345 5.15 -2.49 17.21
C PRO A 345 5.56 -1.62 18.40
N TRP A 346 6.24 -0.49 18.16
CA TRP A 346 6.62 0.48 19.20
C TRP A 346 5.44 1.28 19.78
N ARG A 347 4.28 1.24 19.11
CA ARG A 347 3.02 1.83 19.60
C ARG A 347 2.04 0.77 20.10
N GLU A 348 2.33 -0.51 19.88
CA GLU A 348 1.42 -1.61 20.24
C GLU A 348 0.08 -1.49 19.49
N GLU A 349 0.15 -0.99 18.23
CA GLU A 349 -1.00 -0.63 17.40
C GLU A 349 -0.93 -1.31 16.01
N VAL A 350 -2.09 -1.74 15.48
CA VAL A 350 -2.27 -2.26 14.11
C VAL A 350 -3.38 -1.49 13.37
N TYR A 351 -3.27 -1.39 12.04
CA TYR A 351 -4.14 -0.52 11.22
C TYR A 351 -4.64 -1.21 9.94
N LEU A 352 -5.92 -1.57 9.94
CA LEU A 352 -6.59 -2.48 9.01
C LEU A 352 -7.84 -1.84 8.40
N GLN A 353 -8.32 -2.35 7.28
CA GLN A 353 -9.69 -2.07 6.83
C GLN A 353 -10.65 -3.09 7.44
N LEU A 354 -11.95 -2.79 7.49
CA LEU A 354 -12.97 -3.80 7.75
C LEU A 354 -12.97 -4.84 6.61
N ASP A 355 -13.12 -6.10 6.99
CA ASP A 355 -13.26 -7.24 6.07
C ASP A 355 -14.09 -8.35 6.75
N LYS A 356 -14.38 -9.42 6.02
CA LYS A 356 -15.12 -10.60 6.51
C LYS A 356 -14.44 -11.25 7.71
N TYR A 357 -15.23 -11.89 8.58
CA TYR A 357 -14.72 -12.79 9.61
C TYR A 357 -14.42 -14.19 9.02
N PRO A 358 -13.34 -14.87 9.46
CA PRO A 358 -12.22 -14.31 10.21
C PRO A 358 -11.45 -13.30 9.36
N HIS A 359 -10.94 -12.24 9.99
CA HIS A 359 -10.24 -11.17 9.29
C HIS A 359 -8.95 -11.71 8.66
N PRO A 360 -8.76 -11.59 7.33
CA PRO A 360 -7.71 -12.31 6.61
C PRO A 360 -6.28 -11.91 7.02
N VAL A 361 -6.05 -10.63 7.36
CA VAL A 361 -4.69 -10.10 7.64
C VAL A 361 -4.47 -9.77 9.13
N LEU A 362 -5.47 -9.97 10.00
CA LEU A 362 -5.38 -9.50 11.39
C LEU A 362 -4.28 -10.24 12.17
N GLY A 363 -4.21 -11.56 12.03
CA GLY A 363 -3.15 -12.37 12.64
C GLY A 363 -1.75 -11.97 12.19
N HIS A 364 -1.57 -11.63 10.90
CA HIS A 364 -0.30 -11.15 10.36
C HIS A 364 0.15 -9.85 11.02
N GLU A 365 -0.73 -8.85 11.11
CA GLU A 365 -0.37 -7.57 11.74
C GLU A 365 -0.16 -7.69 13.26
N LEU A 366 -0.93 -8.55 13.93
CA LEU A 366 -0.71 -8.85 15.34
C LEU A 366 0.64 -9.53 15.58
N ALA A 367 1.10 -10.38 14.66
CA ALA A 367 2.42 -11.01 14.74
C ALA A 367 3.57 -9.99 14.75
N HIS A 368 3.46 -8.90 13.98
CA HIS A 368 4.43 -7.80 14.06
C HIS A 368 4.49 -7.16 15.45
N VAL A 369 3.32 -6.93 16.08
CA VAL A 369 3.25 -6.33 17.42
C VAL A 369 3.76 -7.30 18.50
N VAL A 370 3.39 -8.57 18.42
CA VAL A 370 3.90 -9.61 19.34
C VAL A 370 5.41 -9.77 19.17
N ALA A 371 5.92 -9.75 17.94
CA ALA A 371 7.36 -9.78 17.67
C ALA A 371 8.10 -8.58 18.25
N GLY A 372 7.41 -7.44 18.41
CA GLY A 372 7.91 -6.27 19.13
C GLY A 372 8.35 -6.54 20.57
N ALA A 373 7.85 -7.59 21.23
CA ALA A 373 8.26 -7.97 22.59
C ALA A 373 9.72 -8.45 22.66
N PHE A 374 10.29 -8.90 21.54
CA PHE A 374 11.69 -9.34 21.45
C PHE A 374 12.47 -8.61 20.35
N GLY A 375 11.87 -7.63 19.67
CA GLY A 375 12.56 -6.72 18.77
C GLY A 375 13.42 -5.69 19.51
N GLN A 376 14.49 -5.22 18.88
CA GLN A 376 15.41 -4.22 19.46
C GLN A 376 15.13 -2.80 18.98
N GLY A 377 15.63 -1.82 19.76
CA GLY A 377 15.66 -0.41 19.38
C GLY A 377 14.31 0.30 19.42
N PRO A 378 14.25 1.55 18.90
CA PRO A 378 13.09 2.43 19.07
C PRO A 378 11.84 1.95 18.32
N PHE A 379 12.01 1.17 17.26
CA PHE A 379 10.91 0.64 16.47
C PHE A 379 10.50 -0.80 16.84
N ARG A 380 11.28 -1.48 17.70
CA ARG A 380 11.03 -2.88 18.10
C ARG A 380 10.85 -3.82 16.90
N VAL A 381 11.68 -3.67 15.87
CA VAL A 381 11.68 -4.54 14.67
C VAL A 381 13.02 -5.22 14.46
N ALA A 382 13.03 -6.32 13.71
CA ALA A 382 14.27 -7.01 13.36
C ALA A 382 15.14 -6.16 12.43
N GLY A 383 16.44 -6.12 12.69
CA GLY A 383 17.39 -5.38 11.87
C GLY A 383 18.76 -5.24 12.51
N SER A 384 19.72 -4.77 11.73
CA SER A 384 21.05 -4.43 12.23
C SER A 384 21.05 -3.04 12.87
N PHE A 385 22.09 -2.74 13.66
CA PHE A 385 22.20 -1.49 14.43
C PHE A 385 20.98 -1.24 15.33
N TYR A 386 20.61 -2.23 16.16
CA TYR A 386 19.44 -2.17 17.04
C TYR A 386 18.15 -1.82 16.28
N GLY A 387 17.92 -2.46 15.12
CA GLY A 387 16.70 -2.27 14.31
C GLY A 387 16.63 -0.96 13.51
N LEU A 388 17.68 -0.12 13.49
CA LEU A 388 17.71 1.10 12.66
C LEU A 388 17.86 0.79 11.17
N VAL A 389 18.53 -0.30 10.83
CA VAL A 389 18.59 -0.82 9.46
C VAL A 389 17.73 -2.09 9.41
N PRO A 390 16.46 -1.98 8.95
CA PRO A 390 15.50 -3.07 9.05
C PRO A 390 15.90 -4.27 8.20
N ASN A 391 15.56 -5.47 8.67
CA ASN A 391 15.61 -6.70 7.89
C ASN A 391 14.19 -7.04 7.42
N PRO A 392 13.73 -6.53 6.27
CA PRO A 392 12.34 -6.72 5.82
C PRO A 392 11.99 -8.20 5.61
N GLY A 393 12.94 -9.03 5.19
CA GLY A 393 12.74 -10.48 5.08
C GLY A 393 12.42 -11.12 6.44
N LEU A 394 13.10 -10.72 7.51
CA LEU A 394 12.82 -11.27 8.84
C LEU A 394 11.55 -10.67 9.47
N ILE A 395 11.31 -9.37 9.24
CA ILE A 395 10.10 -8.67 9.70
C ILE A 395 8.85 -9.32 9.08
N GLU A 396 8.80 -9.47 7.76
CA GLU A 396 7.62 -10.05 7.10
C GLU A 396 7.57 -11.57 7.25
N GLY A 397 8.72 -12.25 7.21
CA GLY A 397 8.78 -13.70 7.35
C GLY A 397 8.28 -14.21 8.69
N ILE A 398 8.51 -13.49 9.79
CA ILE A 398 7.97 -13.90 11.10
C ILE A 398 6.45 -13.77 11.16
N ALA A 399 5.88 -12.75 10.51
CA ALA A 399 4.44 -12.53 10.51
C ALA A 399 3.73 -13.61 9.67
N VAL A 400 4.24 -13.90 8.47
CA VAL A 400 3.74 -14.99 7.63
C VAL A 400 3.88 -16.36 8.33
N ALA A 401 4.99 -16.62 9.01
CA ALA A 401 5.19 -17.88 9.73
C ALA A 401 4.32 -18.02 10.99
N ALA A 402 3.94 -16.89 11.61
CA ALA A 402 3.09 -16.84 12.80
C ALA A 402 1.60 -16.96 12.48
N SER A 403 1.18 -16.39 11.35
CA SER A 403 -0.18 -16.40 10.85
C SER A 403 -0.17 -16.75 9.35
N PRO A 404 0.07 -18.02 8.97
CA PRO A 404 0.10 -18.43 7.58
C PRO A 404 -1.24 -18.14 6.88
N ASP A 405 -1.17 -17.71 5.63
CA ASP A 405 -2.35 -17.51 4.80
C ASP A 405 -3.15 -18.82 4.65
N ASP A 406 -4.47 -18.71 4.47
CA ASP A 406 -5.36 -19.83 4.16
C ASP A 406 -5.32 -20.24 2.67
N ASP A 407 -4.27 -19.78 1.96
CA ASP A 407 -4.02 -20.02 0.54
C ASP A 407 -3.94 -21.52 0.19
N ASP A 408 -4.34 -21.82 -1.04
CA ASP A 408 -4.47 -23.20 -1.56
C ASP A 408 -3.12 -23.90 -1.71
N VAL A 409 -2.10 -23.09 -1.96
CA VAL A 409 -0.72 -23.53 -2.13
C VAL A 409 0.06 -22.89 -1.00
N THR A 410 0.60 -23.73 -0.12
CA THR A 410 1.40 -23.28 1.02
C THR A 410 2.66 -22.56 0.56
N ASP A 411 3.22 -21.71 1.41
CA ASP A 411 4.48 -21.02 1.10
C ASP A 411 5.63 -22.01 0.80
N LEU A 412 5.65 -23.16 1.47
CA LEU A 412 6.60 -24.24 1.18
C LEU A 412 6.40 -24.85 -0.21
N ALA A 413 5.15 -25.04 -0.65
CA ALA A 413 4.87 -25.52 -1.99
C ALA A 413 5.24 -24.48 -3.06
N TRP A 414 5.03 -23.19 -2.80
CA TRP A 414 5.52 -22.13 -3.69
C TRP A 414 7.05 -22.06 -3.72
N ALA A 415 7.72 -22.14 -2.57
CA ALA A 415 9.17 -22.17 -2.50
C ALA A 415 9.77 -23.38 -3.23
N LYS A 416 9.14 -24.56 -3.09
CA LYS A 416 9.49 -25.76 -3.88
C LYS A 416 9.33 -25.53 -5.37
N THR A 417 8.22 -24.92 -5.80
CA THR A 417 8.01 -24.60 -7.22
C THR A 417 9.11 -23.66 -7.74
N MET A 418 9.51 -22.66 -6.96
CA MET A 418 10.62 -21.77 -7.33
C MET A 418 11.96 -22.52 -7.40
N MET A 419 12.18 -23.52 -6.54
CA MET A 419 13.36 -24.38 -6.57
C MET A 419 13.41 -25.19 -7.86
N ASP A 420 12.30 -25.84 -8.24
CA ASP A 420 12.19 -26.64 -9.46
C ASP A 420 12.39 -25.80 -10.73
N LEU A 421 11.96 -24.54 -10.70
CA LEU A 421 12.13 -23.59 -11.79
C LEU A 421 13.55 -22.97 -11.86
N GLY A 422 14.41 -23.24 -10.89
CA GLY A 422 15.76 -22.65 -10.82
C GLY A 422 15.77 -21.15 -10.47
N ILE A 423 14.68 -20.61 -9.91
CA ILE A 423 14.54 -19.19 -9.56
C ILE A 423 14.57 -18.91 -8.05
N LEU A 424 14.78 -19.95 -7.23
CA LEU A 424 14.95 -19.84 -5.78
C LEU A 424 16.33 -19.23 -5.44
N PRO A 425 16.39 -17.98 -4.93
CA PRO A 425 17.66 -17.36 -4.55
C PRO A 425 18.27 -18.06 -3.32
N PRO A 426 19.57 -17.86 -3.04
CA PRO A 426 20.14 -18.19 -1.74
C PRO A 426 19.38 -17.45 -0.63
N MET A 427 18.96 -18.15 0.42
CA MET A 427 18.07 -17.56 1.43
C MET A 427 18.69 -16.37 2.16
N GLN A 428 20.01 -16.34 2.34
CA GLN A 428 20.72 -15.18 2.90
C GLN A 428 20.40 -13.87 2.17
N ARG A 429 20.17 -13.92 0.84
CA ARG A 429 19.82 -12.73 0.05
C ARG A 429 18.41 -12.22 0.37
N VAL A 430 17.48 -13.10 0.70
CA VAL A 430 16.09 -12.76 1.09
C VAL A 430 16.08 -12.00 2.43
N PHE A 431 16.96 -12.36 3.36
CA PHE A 431 17.11 -11.71 4.67
C PHE A 431 18.08 -10.51 4.65
N SER A 432 18.15 -9.79 3.53
CA SER A 432 18.98 -8.60 3.32
C SER A 432 18.16 -7.47 2.68
N LEU A 433 18.76 -6.28 2.52
CA LEU A 433 18.11 -5.18 1.79
C LEU A 433 17.81 -5.49 0.32
N ALA A 434 18.40 -6.55 -0.26
CA ALA A 434 18.06 -7.03 -1.59
C ALA A 434 16.60 -7.50 -1.70
N PHE A 435 15.93 -7.79 -0.57
CA PHE A 435 14.49 -8.07 -0.49
C PHE A 435 13.65 -7.02 -1.22
N LEU A 436 14.01 -5.73 -1.11
CA LEU A 436 13.29 -4.59 -1.70
C LEU A 436 13.42 -4.51 -3.23
N GLY A 437 14.42 -5.18 -3.80
CA GLY A 437 14.66 -5.21 -5.25
C GLY A 437 13.87 -6.29 -5.99
N GLU A 438 13.41 -7.32 -5.28
CA GLU A 438 12.67 -8.46 -5.82
C GLU A 438 11.14 -8.17 -5.84
N ALA A 439 10.36 -9.00 -6.55
CA ALA A 439 8.90 -8.91 -6.50
C ALA A 439 8.38 -9.19 -5.08
N SER A 440 7.52 -8.32 -4.53
CA SER A 440 7.01 -8.45 -3.15
C SER A 440 6.43 -9.83 -2.87
N ALA A 441 5.53 -10.33 -3.70
CA ALA A 441 4.94 -11.67 -3.53
C ALA A 441 5.99 -12.80 -3.44
N LYS A 442 7.11 -12.70 -4.17
CA LYS A 442 8.19 -13.69 -4.12
C LYS A 442 8.91 -13.64 -2.78
N SER A 443 9.29 -12.45 -2.33
CA SER A 443 10.09 -12.27 -1.12
C SER A 443 9.34 -12.63 0.16
N TYR A 444 8.04 -12.28 0.24
CA TYR A 444 7.20 -12.60 1.40
C TYR A 444 6.99 -14.11 1.54
N THR A 445 6.61 -14.79 0.46
CA THR A 445 6.43 -16.25 0.43
C THR A 445 7.71 -17.01 0.83
N LEU A 446 8.86 -16.62 0.27
CA LEU A 446 10.14 -17.27 0.62
C LEU A 446 10.55 -17.00 2.06
N ALA A 447 10.37 -15.77 2.54
CA ALA A 447 10.68 -15.41 3.92
C ALA A 447 9.81 -16.19 4.91
N GLY A 448 8.49 -16.26 4.68
CA GLY A 448 7.55 -17.02 5.49
C GLY A 448 7.87 -18.51 5.53
N ALA A 449 8.10 -19.12 4.36
CA ALA A 449 8.48 -20.54 4.26
C ALA A 449 9.77 -20.86 5.04
N PHE A 450 10.78 -20.00 4.94
CA PHE A 450 12.05 -20.23 5.60
C PHE A 450 11.99 -19.96 7.10
N VAL A 451 11.36 -18.86 7.55
CA VAL A 451 11.18 -18.60 8.99
C VAL A 451 10.32 -19.71 9.61
N GLY A 452 9.28 -20.17 8.92
CA GLY A 452 8.51 -21.35 9.31
C GLY A 452 9.39 -22.60 9.44
N HIS A 453 10.30 -22.84 8.49
CA HIS A 453 11.27 -23.92 8.60
C HIS A 453 12.19 -23.82 9.82
N ILE A 454 12.72 -22.63 10.10
CA ILE A 454 13.54 -22.41 11.30
C ILE A 454 12.71 -22.63 12.56
N LEU A 455 11.47 -22.14 12.59
CA LEU A 455 10.56 -22.26 13.72
C LEU A 455 10.22 -23.72 14.02
N ASP A 456 9.98 -24.53 12.99
CA ASP A 456 9.66 -25.95 13.13
C ASP A 456 10.88 -26.80 13.51
N THR A 457 12.08 -26.41 13.06
CA THR A 457 13.31 -27.22 13.21
C THR A 457 14.08 -26.88 14.49
N TYR A 458 14.20 -25.59 14.82
CA TYR A 458 15.00 -25.07 15.93
C TYR A 458 14.14 -24.47 17.06
N GLY A 459 12.83 -24.38 16.86
CA GLY A 459 11.87 -23.91 17.86
C GLY A 459 11.76 -22.39 17.96
N ALA A 460 10.74 -21.95 18.72
CA ALA A 460 10.40 -20.54 18.86
C ALA A 460 11.49 -19.70 19.52
N ASN A 461 12.25 -20.28 20.47
CA ASN A 461 13.35 -19.59 21.12
C ASN A 461 14.42 -19.12 20.12
N ALA A 462 14.72 -19.95 19.11
CA ALA A 462 15.68 -19.63 18.08
C ALA A 462 15.23 -18.44 17.21
N VAL A 463 13.98 -18.48 16.73
CA VAL A 463 13.42 -17.39 15.92
C VAL A 463 13.37 -16.07 16.69
N ARG A 464 13.01 -16.10 17.97
CA ARG A 464 12.99 -14.89 18.82
C ARG A 464 14.39 -14.32 19.04
N ALA A 465 15.39 -15.16 19.28
CA ALA A 465 16.78 -14.71 19.42
C ALA A 465 17.30 -14.08 18.11
N TRP A 466 16.99 -14.69 16.97
CA TRP A 466 17.36 -14.16 15.65
C TRP A 466 16.69 -12.82 15.36
N TYR A 467 15.37 -12.73 15.57
CA TYR A 467 14.62 -11.47 15.43
C TYR A 467 15.12 -10.40 16.40
N GLY A 468 15.49 -10.82 17.61
CA GLY A 468 16.11 -9.99 18.63
C GLY A 468 17.58 -9.67 18.40
N GLY A 469 18.13 -9.89 17.21
CA GLY A 469 19.43 -9.36 16.78
C GLY A 469 20.62 -10.32 16.87
N ALA A 470 20.44 -11.56 17.36
CA ALA A 470 21.47 -12.58 17.24
C ALA A 470 21.63 -13.02 15.77
N SER A 471 22.82 -13.44 15.35
CA SER A 471 22.97 -14.05 14.02
C SER A 471 22.31 -15.43 14.00
N LEU A 472 21.75 -15.82 12.85
CA LEU A 472 21.11 -17.12 12.72
C LEU A 472 22.11 -18.27 12.93
N GLU A 473 23.36 -18.08 12.52
CA GLU A 473 24.44 -19.04 12.71
C GLU A 473 24.78 -19.25 14.18
N GLN A 474 24.78 -18.19 14.99
CA GLN A 474 24.99 -18.31 16.44
C GLN A 474 23.84 -19.08 17.11
N VAL A 475 22.60 -18.82 16.68
CA VAL A 475 21.41 -19.42 17.28
C VAL A 475 21.26 -20.90 16.90
N THR A 476 21.63 -21.27 15.68
CA THR A 476 21.46 -22.63 15.14
C THR A 476 22.74 -23.47 15.19
N SER A 477 23.89 -22.85 15.45
CA SER A 477 25.23 -23.47 15.29
C SER A 477 25.49 -24.02 13.88
N ALA A 478 24.81 -23.51 12.86
CA ALA A 478 24.94 -23.91 11.46
C ALA A 478 25.28 -22.72 10.56
N SER A 479 26.05 -22.95 9.50
CA SER A 479 26.33 -21.90 8.50
C SER A 479 25.10 -21.61 7.64
N TRP A 480 25.04 -20.43 6.99
CA TRP A 480 24.00 -20.15 5.99
C TRP A 480 23.93 -21.20 4.88
N GLU A 481 25.08 -21.73 4.45
CA GLU A 481 25.14 -22.81 3.45
C GLU A 481 24.47 -24.09 3.94
N ALA A 482 24.73 -24.50 5.19
CA ALA A 482 24.09 -25.65 5.79
C ALA A 482 22.59 -25.45 5.98
N LEU A 483 22.17 -24.25 6.40
CA LEU A 483 20.76 -23.89 6.58
C LEU A 483 19.99 -23.85 5.25
N ASP A 484 20.60 -23.27 4.20
CA ASP A 484 20.03 -23.24 2.85
C ASP A 484 19.91 -24.67 2.28
N ALA A 485 20.93 -25.51 2.49
CA ALA A 485 20.91 -26.92 2.07
C ALA A 485 19.82 -27.73 2.79
N ALA A 486 19.69 -27.58 4.12
CA ALA A 486 18.62 -28.22 4.91
C ALA A 486 17.23 -27.76 4.45
N PHE A 487 17.05 -26.47 4.18
CA PHE A 487 15.80 -25.95 3.66
C PHE A 487 15.46 -26.54 2.29
N ARG A 488 16.42 -26.57 1.35
CA ARG A 488 16.24 -27.19 0.03
C ARG A 488 15.93 -28.69 0.13
N ALA A 489 16.55 -29.40 1.08
CA ALA A 489 16.23 -30.80 1.34
C ALA A 489 14.79 -30.98 1.83
N ARG A 490 14.28 -30.10 2.70
CA ARG A 490 12.87 -30.07 3.09
C ARG A 490 11.96 -29.77 1.89
N LEU A 491 12.32 -28.79 1.05
CA LEU A 491 11.54 -28.49 -0.15
C LEU A 491 11.44 -29.70 -1.08
N ALA A 492 12.51 -30.49 -1.22
CA ALA A 492 12.53 -31.68 -2.07
C ALA A 492 11.48 -32.73 -1.68
N THR A 493 11.01 -32.75 -0.43
CA THR A 493 9.97 -33.68 0.03
C THR A 493 8.55 -33.17 -0.22
N ILE A 494 8.38 -31.91 -0.65
CA ILE A 494 7.07 -31.32 -0.91
C ILE A 494 6.60 -31.70 -2.32
N ALA A 495 5.44 -32.35 -2.41
CA ALA A 495 4.78 -32.64 -3.67
C ALA A 495 4.10 -31.38 -4.21
N VAL A 496 4.31 -31.08 -5.49
CA VAL A 496 3.74 -29.92 -6.17
C VAL A 496 3.12 -30.40 -7.49
N ALA A 497 1.92 -29.88 -7.81
CA ALA A 497 1.26 -30.18 -9.08
C ALA A 497 2.06 -29.64 -10.28
N PRO A 498 2.15 -30.36 -11.42
CA PRO A 498 2.89 -29.90 -12.60
C PRO A 498 2.47 -28.52 -13.12
N GLU A 499 1.18 -28.17 -12.97
CA GLU A 499 0.59 -26.89 -13.38
C GLU A 499 1.13 -25.69 -12.55
N ALA A 500 1.69 -25.95 -11.36
CA ALA A 500 2.31 -24.94 -10.49
C ALA A 500 3.48 -24.21 -11.14
N ALA A 501 4.28 -24.90 -11.97
CA ALA A 501 5.44 -24.32 -12.62
C ALA A 501 5.10 -23.12 -13.51
N ALA A 502 4.05 -23.23 -14.34
CA ALA A 502 3.67 -22.17 -15.26
C ALA A 502 3.04 -20.96 -14.55
N ILE A 503 2.24 -21.23 -13.51
CA ILE A 503 1.59 -20.18 -12.71
C ILE A 503 2.61 -19.47 -11.80
N ALA A 504 3.53 -20.22 -11.18
CA ALA A 504 4.60 -19.65 -10.37
C ALA A 504 5.50 -18.72 -11.19
N ARG A 505 5.87 -19.08 -12.42
CA ARG A 505 6.64 -18.19 -13.30
C ARG A 505 5.88 -16.89 -13.58
N ALA A 506 4.57 -16.97 -13.87
CA ALA A 506 3.75 -15.78 -14.09
C ALA A 506 3.53 -14.91 -12.82
N ARG A 507 3.53 -15.52 -11.63
CA ARG A 507 3.36 -14.84 -10.33
C ARG A 507 4.66 -14.17 -9.85
N PHE A 508 5.80 -14.86 -9.98
CA PHE A 508 7.05 -14.50 -9.30
C PHE A 508 8.15 -13.93 -10.20
N ASP A 509 8.03 -14.02 -11.54
CA ASP A 509 8.99 -13.45 -12.51
C ASP A 509 8.61 -12.03 -12.96
N ARG A 510 7.72 -11.36 -12.21
CA ARG A 510 7.31 -9.98 -12.51
C ARG A 510 8.38 -9.00 -12.03
N PRO A 511 8.67 -7.93 -12.79
CA PRO A 511 9.56 -6.89 -12.30
C PRO A 511 8.96 -6.20 -11.06
N SER A 512 9.82 -5.81 -10.12
CA SER A 512 9.43 -4.98 -8.97
C SER A 512 8.91 -3.62 -9.42
N LEU A 513 8.29 -2.85 -8.50
CA LEU A 513 7.82 -1.50 -8.79
C LEU A 513 8.92 -0.63 -9.44
N PHE A 514 10.17 -0.79 -8.96
CA PHE A 514 11.36 -0.08 -9.45
C PHE A 514 11.79 -0.50 -10.86
N GLY A 515 11.35 -1.68 -11.34
CA GLY A 515 11.64 -2.19 -12.68
C GLY A 515 10.56 -1.86 -13.73
N ARG A 516 9.41 -1.30 -13.31
CA ARG A 516 8.30 -0.95 -14.21
C ARG A 516 8.49 0.44 -14.82
N ARG A 517 8.04 0.63 -16.06
CA ARG A 517 7.99 1.95 -16.71
C ARG A 517 6.69 2.68 -16.35
N CYS A 518 6.78 3.95 -15.96
CA CYS A 518 5.63 4.81 -15.66
C CYS A 518 4.59 4.20 -14.69
N PRO A 519 5.00 3.55 -13.58
CA PRO A 519 4.09 2.74 -12.80
C PRO A 519 2.90 3.52 -12.23
N HIS A 520 3.13 4.75 -11.75
CA HIS A 520 2.10 5.61 -11.18
C HIS A 520 1.00 6.00 -12.19
N VAL A 521 1.40 6.36 -13.41
CA VAL A 521 0.47 6.81 -14.46
C VAL A 521 -0.36 5.64 -15.00
N VAL A 522 0.30 4.52 -15.29
CA VAL A 522 -0.36 3.31 -15.81
C VAL A 522 -1.38 2.77 -14.82
N ASP A 523 -1.02 2.67 -13.54
CA ASP A 523 -1.93 2.17 -12.51
C ASP A 523 -3.09 3.13 -12.24
N ALA A 524 -2.85 4.44 -12.24
CA ALA A 524 -3.91 5.45 -12.08
C ALA A 524 -4.92 5.41 -13.24
N LEU A 525 -4.43 5.34 -14.49
CA LEU A 525 -5.28 5.23 -15.67
C LEU A 525 -6.07 3.92 -15.68
N ARG A 526 -5.43 2.80 -15.33
CA ARG A 526 -6.10 1.49 -15.26
C ARG A 526 -7.17 1.48 -14.18
N ARG A 527 -6.88 2.01 -13.00
CA ARG A 527 -7.87 2.15 -11.92
C ARG A 527 -9.08 2.97 -12.37
N LYS A 528 -8.84 4.09 -13.07
CA LYS A 528 -9.93 4.87 -13.67
C LYS A 528 -10.73 4.04 -14.68
N ALA A 529 -10.05 3.30 -15.55
CA ALA A 529 -10.68 2.47 -16.57
C ALA A 529 -11.53 1.33 -15.95
N ASP A 530 -10.99 0.64 -14.94
CA ASP A 530 -11.69 -0.38 -14.16
C ASP A 530 -12.91 0.22 -13.45
N GLY A 531 -12.77 1.39 -12.83
CA GLY A 531 -13.89 2.11 -12.21
C GLY A 531 -14.99 2.48 -13.21
N CYS A 532 -14.64 2.99 -14.39
CA CYS A 532 -15.60 3.26 -15.46
C CYS A 532 -16.25 1.96 -15.99
N ARG A 533 -15.48 0.87 -16.14
CA ARG A 533 -16.01 -0.45 -16.54
C ARG A 533 -17.05 -0.94 -15.54
N ASP A 534 -16.71 -0.89 -14.26
CA ASP A 534 -17.57 -1.38 -13.18
C ASP A 534 -18.82 -0.50 -13.02
N ALA A 535 -18.69 0.82 -13.26
CA ALA A 535 -19.79 1.77 -13.36
C ALA A 535 -20.55 1.73 -14.71
N ARG A 536 -20.17 0.84 -15.64
CA ARG A 536 -20.76 0.68 -16.98
C ARG A 536 -20.69 1.92 -17.89
N GLN A 537 -19.74 2.79 -17.63
CA GLN A 537 -19.37 3.90 -18.49
C GLN A 537 -18.46 3.37 -19.61
N VAL A 538 -19.03 2.64 -20.57
CA VAL A 538 -18.28 1.83 -21.53
C VAL A 538 -17.35 2.68 -22.40
N ASP A 539 -17.79 3.84 -22.88
CA ASP A 539 -16.97 4.71 -23.73
C ASP A 539 -15.82 5.34 -22.94
N GLU A 540 -16.09 5.79 -21.71
CA GLU A 540 -15.08 6.31 -20.80
C GLU A 540 -14.07 5.23 -20.40
N ALA A 541 -14.53 4.01 -20.16
CA ALA A 541 -13.67 2.87 -19.86
C ALA A 541 -12.75 2.52 -21.04
N LEU A 542 -13.31 2.42 -22.25
CA LEU A 542 -12.53 2.16 -23.47
C LEU A 542 -11.52 3.29 -23.74
N ALA A 543 -11.91 4.56 -23.56
CA ALA A 543 -11.00 5.69 -23.70
C ALA A 543 -9.86 5.67 -22.66
N ALA A 544 -10.17 5.29 -21.41
CA ALA A 544 -9.19 5.18 -20.34
C ALA A 544 -8.24 3.99 -20.56
N TYR A 545 -8.73 2.80 -20.97
CA TYR A 545 -7.85 1.68 -21.35
C TYR A 545 -7.01 2.01 -22.58
N ALA A 546 -7.55 2.74 -23.57
CA ALA A 546 -6.76 3.22 -24.70
C ALA A 546 -5.63 4.16 -24.24
N ALA A 547 -5.84 4.95 -23.17
CA ALA A 547 -4.77 5.73 -22.55
C ALA A 547 -3.71 4.83 -21.90
N VAL A 548 -4.12 3.78 -21.18
CA VAL A 548 -3.17 2.78 -20.63
C VAL A 548 -2.31 2.19 -21.75
N LEU A 549 -2.93 1.75 -22.85
CA LEU A 549 -2.23 1.10 -23.96
C LEU A 549 -1.35 2.05 -24.80
N ARG A 550 -1.54 3.37 -24.70
CA ARG A 550 -0.60 4.34 -25.27
C ARG A 550 0.69 4.45 -24.45
N GLU A 551 0.58 4.32 -23.13
CA GLU A 551 1.74 4.35 -22.23
C GLU A 551 2.45 2.99 -22.18
N ASP A 552 1.68 1.90 -22.12
CA ASP A 552 2.16 0.53 -22.20
C ASP A 552 1.30 -0.32 -23.15
N SER A 553 1.71 -0.36 -24.41
CA SER A 553 1.05 -1.16 -25.45
C SER A 553 1.01 -2.67 -25.15
N ARG A 554 1.87 -3.17 -24.26
CA ARG A 554 1.96 -4.59 -23.91
C ARG A 554 1.17 -4.93 -22.65
N ASP A 555 0.37 -4.01 -22.13
CA ASP A 555 -0.44 -4.26 -20.95
C ASP A 555 -1.61 -5.22 -21.24
N VAL A 556 -1.33 -6.52 -21.13
CA VAL A 556 -2.27 -7.61 -21.43
C VAL A 556 -3.58 -7.51 -20.62
N PRO A 557 -3.57 -7.17 -19.31
CA PRO A 557 -4.82 -6.95 -18.56
C PRO A 557 -5.76 -5.92 -19.22
N SER A 558 -5.24 -4.77 -19.66
CA SER A 558 -6.07 -3.77 -20.36
C SER A 558 -6.51 -4.25 -21.73
N GLN A 559 -5.68 -5.02 -22.46
CA GLN A 559 -6.09 -5.62 -23.74
C GLN A 559 -7.27 -6.59 -23.56
N ILE A 560 -7.24 -7.43 -22.52
CA ILE A 560 -8.35 -8.35 -22.18
C ILE A 560 -9.60 -7.55 -21.83
N SER A 561 -9.50 -6.53 -20.98
CA SER A 561 -10.65 -5.69 -20.60
C SER A 561 -11.28 -4.98 -21.80
N VAL A 562 -10.46 -4.44 -22.72
CA VAL A 562 -10.95 -3.84 -23.97
C VAL A 562 -11.65 -4.89 -24.83
N ALA A 563 -11.05 -6.06 -25.02
CA ALA A 563 -11.64 -7.12 -25.84
C ALA A 563 -12.97 -7.64 -25.25
N TYR A 564 -13.06 -7.76 -23.92
CA TYR A 564 -14.28 -8.08 -23.20
C TYR A 564 -15.37 -7.01 -23.41
N LEU A 565 -15.04 -5.72 -23.22
CA LEU A 565 -15.99 -4.62 -23.42
C LEU A 565 -16.46 -4.51 -24.87
N GLN A 566 -15.54 -4.70 -25.84
CA GLN A 566 -15.86 -4.76 -27.27
C GLN A 566 -16.85 -5.88 -27.54
N ARG A 567 -16.52 -7.10 -27.06
CA ARG A 567 -17.37 -8.27 -27.23
C ARG A 567 -18.77 -8.04 -26.67
N ARG A 568 -18.86 -7.41 -25.50
CA ARG A 568 -20.11 -7.29 -24.76
C ARG A 568 -21.01 -6.14 -25.21
N TYR A 569 -20.43 -5.01 -25.63
CA TYR A 569 -21.20 -3.75 -25.78
C TYR A 569 -20.96 -3.00 -27.08
N ARG A 570 -20.05 -3.47 -27.94
CA ARG A 570 -19.70 -2.79 -29.19
C ARG A 570 -19.66 -3.83 -30.32
N ASP A 571 -18.48 -4.19 -30.80
CA ASP A 571 -18.30 -5.18 -31.86
C ASP A 571 -18.04 -6.57 -31.28
N ALA A 572 -19.10 -7.38 -31.23
CA ALA A 572 -19.07 -8.75 -30.71
C ALA A 572 -18.02 -9.63 -31.42
N ALA A 573 -17.93 -9.53 -32.75
CA ALA A 573 -17.04 -10.34 -33.56
C ALA A 573 -15.57 -9.93 -33.35
N ALA A 574 -15.29 -8.62 -33.37
CA ALA A 574 -13.95 -8.11 -33.12
C ALA A 574 -13.46 -8.40 -31.70
N GLY A 575 -14.34 -8.23 -30.69
CA GLY A 575 -14.04 -8.54 -29.30
C GLY A 575 -13.73 -10.02 -29.08
N ARG A 576 -14.54 -10.92 -29.67
CA ARG A 576 -14.29 -12.36 -29.61
C ARG A 576 -12.98 -12.75 -30.30
N ALA A 577 -12.73 -12.26 -31.51
CA ALA A 577 -11.47 -12.51 -32.21
C ALA A 577 -10.25 -12.01 -31.42
N ALA A 578 -10.36 -10.87 -30.74
CA ALA A 578 -9.29 -10.36 -29.89
C ALA A 578 -9.05 -11.26 -28.67
N LEU A 579 -10.10 -11.72 -27.98
CA LEU A 579 -9.97 -12.64 -26.86
C LEU A 579 -9.42 -14.01 -27.29
N ASP A 580 -9.86 -14.56 -28.43
CA ASP A 580 -9.35 -15.83 -28.95
C ASP A 580 -7.84 -15.74 -29.28
N ARG A 581 -7.40 -14.63 -29.88
CA ARG A 581 -5.96 -14.38 -30.09
C ARG A 581 -5.18 -14.37 -28.77
N LEU A 582 -5.67 -13.65 -27.75
CA LEU A 582 -5.00 -13.57 -26.45
C LEU A 582 -4.98 -14.91 -25.71
N ALA A 583 -6.06 -15.70 -25.79
CA ALA A 583 -6.11 -17.04 -25.20
C ALA A 583 -5.16 -18.03 -25.92
N GLY A 584 -5.04 -17.90 -27.24
CA GLY A 584 -4.19 -18.75 -28.09
C GLY A 584 -2.71 -18.36 -28.14
N ASP A 585 -2.33 -17.16 -27.72
CA ASP A 585 -0.96 -16.66 -27.83
C ASP A 585 -0.02 -17.34 -26.82
N ALA A 586 0.78 -18.29 -27.31
CA ALA A 586 1.75 -19.05 -26.53
C ALA A 586 2.90 -18.19 -25.97
N SER A 587 3.11 -16.97 -26.47
CA SER A 587 4.09 -16.03 -25.91
C SER A 587 3.61 -15.38 -24.62
N LEU A 588 2.29 -15.40 -24.36
CA LEU A 588 1.71 -14.84 -23.15
C LEU A 588 1.79 -15.83 -21.98
N PRO A 589 2.05 -15.35 -20.75
CA PRO A 589 1.92 -16.15 -19.55
C PRO A 589 0.55 -16.81 -19.43
N ILE A 590 0.50 -18.06 -18.96
CA ILE A 590 -0.73 -18.85 -18.86
C ILE A 590 -1.86 -18.13 -18.12
N VAL A 591 -1.54 -17.36 -17.08
CA VAL A 591 -2.51 -16.58 -16.29
C VAL A 591 -3.28 -15.57 -17.16
N HIS A 592 -2.61 -14.95 -18.13
CA HIS A 592 -3.28 -14.01 -19.04
C HIS A 592 -4.12 -14.74 -20.09
N ARG A 593 -3.62 -15.87 -20.60
CA ARG A 593 -4.35 -16.72 -21.55
C ARG A 593 -5.62 -17.29 -20.92
N ASP A 594 -5.53 -17.76 -19.68
CA ASP A 594 -6.65 -18.30 -18.91
C ASP A 594 -7.67 -17.22 -18.60
N ARG A 595 -7.24 -16.01 -18.24
CA ARG A 595 -8.15 -14.87 -18.03
C ARG A 595 -8.87 -14.46 -19.32
N ALA A 596 -8.20 -14.51 -20.47
CA ALA A 596 -8.85 -14.28 -21.77
C ALA A 596 -9.85 -15.41 -22.12
N ALA A 597 -9.49 -16.67 -21.83
CA ALA A 597 -10.36 -17.82 -22.03
C ALA A 597 -11.58 -17.82 -21.09
N GLU A 598 -11.42 -17.36 -19.85
CA GLU A 598 -12.54 -17.15 -18.93
C GLU A 598 -13.45 -16.03 -19.45
N ALA A 599 -12.89 -14.89 -19.88
CA ALA A 599 -13.70 -13.83 -20.48
C ALA A 599 -14.50 -14.31 -21.70
N LEU A 600 -13.94 -15.23 -22.51
CA LEU A 600 -14.67 -15.91 -23.58
C LEU A 600 -15.81 -16.78 -23.05
N ALA A 601 -15.55 -17.59 -22.02
CA ALA A 601 -16.56 -18.47 -21.42
C ALA A 601 -17.70 -17.69 -20.75
N ASP A 602 -17.38 -16.60 -20.04
CA ASP A 602 -18.34 -15.69 -19.42
C ASP A 602 -19.28 -15.07 -20.45
N THR A 603 -18.72 -14.63 -21.58
CA THR A 603 -19.50 -14.06 -22.67
C THR A 603 -20.26 -15.13 -23.48
N ASP A 604 -19.66 -16.30 -23.73
CA ASP A 604 -20.36 -17.45 -24.34
C ASP A 604 -21.60 -17.86 -23.50
N PHE A 605 -21.48 -17.85 -22.16
CA PHE A 605 -22.60 -18.13 -21.25
C PHE A 605 -23.72 -17.10 -21.39
N LEU A 606 -23.37 -15.80 -21.39
CA LEU A 606 -24.33 -14.71 -21.50
C LEU A 606 -25.01 -14.67 -22.88
N ASP A 607 -24.31 -15.09 -23.93
CA ASP A 607 -24.82 -15.18 -25.30
C ASP A 607 -25.68 -16.44 -25.54
N GLY A 608 -25.80 -17.33 -24.54
CA GLY A 608 -26.56 -18.57 -24.63
C GLY A 608 -25.81 -19.74 -25.27
N ALA A 609 -24.52 -19.59 -25.58
CA ALA A 609 -23.64 -20.64 -26.08
C ALA A 609 -23.16 -21.54 -24.93
N TYR A 610 -24.10 -22.18 -24.24
CA TYR A 610 -23.86 -22.87 -22.98
C TYR A 610 -22.92 -24.08 -23.10
N GLU A 611 -22.93 -24.80 -24.23
CA GLU A 611 -22.02 -25.94 -24.43
C GLU A 611 -20.55 -25.50 -24.52
N ASP A 612 -20.29 -24.41 -25.25
CA ASP A 612 -18.96 -23.82 -25.37
C ASP A 612 -18.48 -23.26 -24.03
N ALA A 613 -19.36 -22.54 -23.33
CA ALA A 613 -19.08 -22.03 -21.99
C ALA A 613 -18.75 -23.18 -21.02
N ALA A 614 -19.58 -24.23 -20.98
CA ALA A 614 -19.37 -25.39 -20.12
C ALA A 614 -18.03 -26.08 -20.36
N ARG A 615 -17.65 -26.27 -21.64
CA ARG A 615 -16.38 -26.87 -22.03
C ARG A 615 -15.20 -26.03 -21.53
N ARG A 616 -15.19 -24.73 -21.83
CA ARG A 616 -14.11 -23.81 -21.43
C ARG A 616 -13.97 -23.71 -19.91
N TYR A 617 -15.08 -23.58 -19.18
CA TYR A 617 -15.03 -23.54 -17.72
C TYR A 617 -14.47 -24.83 -17.12
N THR A 618 -14.86 -26.00 -17.64
CA THR A 618 -14.32 -27.28 -17.17
C THR A 618 -12.83 -27.41 -17.46
N GLU A 619 -12.36 -27.02 -18.64
CA GLU A 619 -10.92 -27.01 -18.98
C GLU A 619 -10.13 -26.07 -18.07
N LEU A 620 -10.65 -24.86 -17.80
CA LEU A 620 -10.01 -23.89 -16.92
C LEU A 620 -9.99 -24.37 -15.46
N ALA A 621 -11.09 -24.93 -14.97
CA ALA A 621 -11.19 -25.46 -13.61
C ALA A 621 -10.23 -26.63 -13.35
N ALA A 622 -9.99 -27.46 -14.35
CA ALA A 622 -9.08 -28.61 -14.25
C ALA A 622 -7.61 -28.20 -14.09
N ARG A 623 -7.19 -27.09 -14.71
CA ARG A 623 -5.80 -26.59 -14.64
C ARG A 623 -5.57 -25.45 -13.66
N SER A 624 -6.63 -24.96 -13.02
CA SER A 624 -6.54 -23.89 -12.02
C SER A 624 -6.02 -24.42 -10.69
N LEU A 625 -4.94 -23.79 -10.18
CA LEU A 625 -4.36 -24.11 -8.87
C LEU A 625 -5.06 -23.41 -7.71
N ALA A 626 -5.56 -22.19 -7.96
CA ALA A 626 -6.39 -21.49 -7.00
C ALA A 626 -7.75 -22.19 -6.95
N GLU A 627 -7.95 -23.03 -5.96
CA GLU A 627 -9.17 -23.78 -5.69
C GLU A 627 -10.38 -22.86 -5.58
N ASP A 628 -10.24 -21.66 -5.01
CA ASP A 628 -11.33 -20.68 -4.93
C ASP A 628 -11.83 -20.23 -6.32
N HIS A 629 -10.88 -19.98 -7.22
CA HIS A 629 -11.15 -19.65 -8.60
C HIS A 629 -11.71 -20.87 -9.36
N ALA A 630 -11.07 -22.02 -9.20
CA ALA A 630 -11.45 -23.27 -9.85
C ALA A 630 -12.86 -23.74 -9.45
N ARG A 631 -13.23 -23.60 -8.17
CA ARG A 631 -14.57 -23.86 -7.64
C ARG A 631 -15.61 -22.94 -8.28
N THR A 632 -15.27 -21.67 -8.47
CA THR A 632 -16.15 -20.71 -9.15
C THR A 632 -16.37 -21.13 -10.60
N LEU A 633 -15.32 -21.55 -11.31
CA LEU A 633 -15.41 -22.09 -12.66
C LEU A 633 -16.23 -23.39 -12.73
N GLU A 634 -16.11 -24.28 -11.74
CA GLU A 634 -16.95 -25.49 -11.64
C GLU A 634 -18.43 -25.15 -11.49
N VAL A 635 -18.77 -24.18 -10.63
CA VAL A 635 -20.15 -23.68 -10.48
C VAL A 635 -20.66 -23.08 -11.79
N LYS A 636 -19.85 -22.27 -12.48
CA LYS A 636 -20.20 -21.72 -13.81
C LYS A 636 -20.41 -22.85 -14.85
N ALA A 637 -19.57 -23.90 -14.83
CA ALA A 637 -19.70 -25.07 -15.70
C ALA A 637 -20.99 -25.87 -15.42
N LEU A 638 -21.32 -26.10 -14.14
CA LEU A 638 -22.56 -26.76 -13.73
C LEU A 638 -23.79 -25.96 -14.20
N ALA A 639 -23.75 -24.64 -14.03
CA ALA A 639 -24.81 -23.76 -14.50
C ALA A 639 -24.98 -23.79 -16.01
N ALA A 640 -23.88 -23.86 -16.77
CA ALA A 640 -23.96 -23.95 -18.22
C ALA A 640 -24.66 -25.26 -18.67
N ARG A 641 -24.39 -26.36 -17.97
CA ARG A 641 -24.97 -27.69 -18.25
C ARG A 641 -26.40 -27.87 -17.75
N SER A 642 -26.81 -27.15 -16.71
CA SER A 642 -28.13 -27.30 -16.08
C SER A 642 -29.00 -26.06 -16.30
N ALA A 643 -30.11 -26.23 -17.04
CA ALA A 643 -31.06 -25.14 -17.34
C ALA A 643 -31.56 -24.44 -16.06
N ASP A 644 -31.77 -25.20 -15.00
CA ASP A 644 -32.30 -24.70 -13.74
C ASP A 644 -31.29 -23.85 -12.95
N LEU A 645 -29.99 -24.09 -13.15
CA LEU A 645 -28.92 -23.34 -12.50
C LEU A 645 -28.48 -22.11 -13.32
N ARG A 646 -28.80 -22.04 -14.62
CA ARG A 646 -28.37 -20.95 -15.51
C ARG A 646 -28.72 -19.57 -14.97
N ARG A 647 -29.98 -19.36 -14.61
CA ARG A 647 -30.48 -18.07 -14.13
C ARG A 647 -29.90 -17.68 -12.78
N PRO A 648 -30.03 -18.48 -11.69
CA PRO A 648 -29.53 -18.08 -10.39
C PRO A 648 -28.00 -17.90 -10.37
N VAL A 649 -27.24 -18.79 -11.02
CA VAL A 649 -25.77 -18.65 -11.10
C VAL A 649 -25.36 -17.52 -12.02
N GLY A 650 -26.04 -17.35 -13.15
CA GLY A 650 -25.82 -16.22 -14.06
C GLY A 650 -25.96 -14.90 -13.32
N LEU A 651 -27.07 -14.68 -12.62
CA LEU A 651 -27.29 -13.46 -11.82
C LEU A 651 -26.28 -13.29 -10.67
N LEU A 652 -25.86 -14.38 -10.05
CA LEU A 652 -24.92 -14.35 -8.93
C LEU A 652 -23.49 -14.02 -9.35
N LEU A 653 -23.02 -14.54 -10.50
CA LEU A 653 -21.61 -14.52 -10.89
C LEU A 653 -21.31 -13.69 -12.14
N LEU A 654 -22.27 -13.51 -13.05
CA LEU A 654 -22.07 -12.90 -14.38
C LEU A 654 -23.00 -11.69 -14.64
N GLY A 655 -24.17 -11.64 -14.00
CA GLY A 655 -25.28 -10.72 -14.29
C GLY A 655 -26.31 -11.29 -15.27
N ASP A 656 -27.26 -10.46 -15.71
CA ASP A 656 -28.29 -10.80 -16.72
C ASP A 656 -27.94 -10.30 -18.13
N GLY A 657 -26.70 -9.87 -18.32
CA GLY A 657 -26.21 -9.26 -19.53
C GLY A 657 -26.52 -7.75 -19.65
N ALA A 658 -27.70 -7.31 -19.20
CA ALA A 658 -28.06 -5.89 -19.14
C ALA A 658 -27.60 -5.20 -17.84
N ARG A 659 -27.29 -5.98 -16.80
CA ARG A 659 -26.88 -5.55 -15.45
C ARG A 659 -25.74 -6.42 -14.92
N ALA A 660 -24.96 -5.86 -13.99
CA ALA A 660 -23.85 -6.57 -13.37
C ALA A 660 -24.41 -7.62 -12.40
N PRO A 661 -23.61 -8.57 -11.90
CA PRO A 661 -24.06 -9.45 -10.83
C PRO A 661 -24.64 -8.63 -9.68
N ASP A 662 -25.86 -8.95 -9.29
CA ASP A 662 -26.57 -8.26 -8.20
C ASP A 662 -26.93 -9.30 -7.13
N PRO A 663 -26.30 -9.24 -5.94
CA PRO A 663 -26.55 -10.23 -4.89
C PRO A 663 -28.00 -10.29 -4.42
N PHE A 664 -28.75 -9.19 -4.47
CA PHE A 664 -30.16 -9.18 -4.06
C PHE A 664 -31.03 -9.91 -5.09
N VAL A 665 -30.85 -9.59 -6.37
CA VAL A 665 -31.60 -10.26 -7.46
C VAL A 665 -31.20 -11.74 -7.56
N ALA A 666 -29.92 -12.05 -7.36
CA ALA A 666 -29.43 -13.42 -7.32
C ALA A 666 -30.02 -14.21 -6.15
N ALA A 667 -30.14 -13.62 -4.96
CA ALA A 667 -30.75 -14.27 -3.80
C ALA A 667 -32.23 -14.61 -4.02
N LEU A 668 -33.00 -13.71 -4.66
CA LEU A 668 -34.40 -14.00 -5.04
C LEU A 668 -34.48 -15.17 -6.03
N ALA A 669 -33.61 -15.20 -7.04
CA ALA A 669 -33.57 -16.28 -8.02
C ALA A 669 -33.14 -17.62 -7.39
N LEU A 670 -32.17 -17.61 -6.48
CA LEU A 670 -31.74 -18.78 -5.72
C LEU A 670 -32.87 -19.30 -4.83
N GLY A 671 -33.57 -18.42 -4.12
CA GLY A 671 -34.71 -18.80 -3.27
C GLY A 671 -35.84 -19.47 -4.07
N ALA A 672 -36.24 -18.88 -5.20
CA ALA A 672 -37.25 -19.46 -6.07
C ALA A 672 -36.82 -20.83 -6.65
N ALA A 673 -35.54 -20.95 -7.03
CA ALA A 673 -35.00 -22.22 -7.53
C ALA A 673 -34.96 -23.29 -6.44
N LEU A 674 -34.66 -22.91 -5.19
CA LEU A 674 -34.62 -23.79 -4.03
C LEU A 674 -36.03 -24.27 -3.64
N GLU A 675 -37.03 -23.40 -3.70
CA GLU A 675 -38.44 -23.75 -3.45
C GLU A 675 -38.95 -24.75 -4.49
N ALA A 676 -38.57 -24.57 -5.76
CA ALA A 676 -38.91 -25.49 -6.83
C ALA A 676 -38.20 -26.85 -6.73
N ARG A 677 -37.01 -26.91 -6.13
CA ARG A 677 -36.14 -28.10 -6.06
C ARG A 677 -35.44 -28.22 -4.68
N PRO A 678 -36.19 -28.55 -3.62
CA PRO A 678 -35.69 -28.62 -2.24
C PRO A 678 -34.72 -29.80 -1.99
N GLU A 679 -34.49 -30.67 -2.97
CA GLU A 679 -33.51 -31.76 -2.93
C GLU A 679 -32.19 -31.45 -3.67
N ASP A 680 -32.06 -30.28 -4.31
CA ASP A 680 -30.82 -29.89 -5.00
C ASP A 680 -29.76 -29.37 -4.01
N ALA A 681 -28.72 -30.16 -3.78
CA ALA A 681 -27.63 -29.80 -2.86
C ALA A 681 -26.81 -28.59 -3.33
N VAL A 682 -26.69 -28.36 -4.65
CA VAL A 682 -25.92 -27.22 -5.19
C VAL A 682 -26.65 -25.92 -4.89
N LEU A 683 -27.98 -25.90 -5.00
CA LEU A 683 -28.77 -24.72 -4.63
C LEU A 683 -28.65 -24.40 -3.14
N HIS A 684 -28.73 -25.42 -2.27
CA HIS A 684 -28.51 -25.27 -0.83
C HIS A 684 -27.10 -24.73 -0.53
N TYR A 685 -26.07 -25.25 -1.20
CA TYR A 685 -24.70 -24.77 -1.07
C TYR A 685 -24.55 -23.31 -1.50
N LEU A 686 -25.09 -22.93 -2.66
CA LEU A 686 -25.00 -21.57 -3.18
C LEU A 686 -25.75 -20.57 -2.28
N ALA A 687 -26.96 -20.94 -1.83
CA ALA A 687 -27.73 -20.13 -0.90
C ALA A 687 -27.01 -20.01 0.46
N GLY A 688 -26.55 -21.11 1.03
CA GLY A 688 -25.84 -21.12 2.32
C GLY A 688 -24.56 -20.29 2.29
N ARG A 689 -23.74 -20.45 1.24
CA ARG A 689 -22.54 -19.62 1.04
C ARG A 689 -22.87 -18.15 0.88
N ASN A 690 -23.93 -17.81 0.13
CA ASN A 690 -24.36 -16.42 -0.03
C ASN A 690 -24.80 -15.79 1.29
N GLN A 691 -25.50 -16.54 2.16
CA GLN A 691 -25.91 -16.09 3.48
C GLN A 691 -24.70 -15.85 4.40
N ILE A 692 -23.76 -16.79 4.47
CA ILE A 692 -22.57 -16.66 5.34
C ILE A 692 -21.68 -15.49 4.92
N GLN A 693 -21.49 -15.28 3.61
CA GLN A 693 -20.74 -14.12 3.09
C GLN A 693 -21.33 -12.77 3.49
N ARG A 694 -22.61 -12.76 3.91
CA ARG A 694 -23.34 -11.57 4.34
C ARG A 694 -23.65 -11.58 5.83
N ALA A 695 -22.92 -12.40 6.60
CA ALA A 695 -23.04 -12.58 8.04
C ALA A 695 -24.40 -13.13 8.54
N PHE A 696 -25.24 -13.70 7.67
CA PHE A 696 -26.44 -14.44 8.07
C PHE A 696 -26.07 -15.88 8.47
N TYR A 697 -25.24 -16.00 9.51
CA TYR A 697 -24.63 -17.26 9.91
C TYR A 697 -25.64 -18.36 10.28
N PRO A 698 -26.70 -18.13 11.07
CA PRO A 698 -27.65 -19.19 11.44
C PRO A 698 -28.36 -19.81 10.23
N GLN A 699 -28.85 -18.98 9.31
CA GLN A 699 -29.52 -19.43 8.08
C GLN A 699 -28.54 -20.13 7.16
N GLY A 700 -27.32 -19.60 7.06
CA GLY A 700 -26.23 -20.20 6.31
C GLY A 700 -25.86 -21.60 6.79
N ILE A 701 -25.80 -21.81 8.11
CA ILE A 701 -25.53 -23.12 8.73
C ILE A 701 -26.60 -24.13 8.31
N GLU A 702 -27.89 -23.79 8.44
CA GLU A 702 -28.99 -24.69 8.09
C GLU A 702 -28.89 -25.14 6.63
N LEU A 703 -28.68 -24.19 5.72
CA LEU A 703 -28.57 -24.45 4.28
C LEU A 703 -27.34 -25.32 3.95
N LEU A 704 -26.18 -25.05 4.54
CA LEU A 704 -24.97 -25.82 4.27
C LEU A 704 -24.99 -27.22 4.90
N GLU A 705 -25.54 -27.38 6.11
CA GLU A 705 -25.74 -28.71 6.70
C GLU A 705 -26.70 -29.54 5.84
N ARG A 706 -27.75 -28.91 5.27
CA ARG A 706 -28.66 -29.58 4.34
C ARG A 706 -27.97 -29.96 3.03
N ALA A 707 -27.14 -29.09 2.46
CA ALA A 707 -26.35 -29.39 1.27
C ALA A 707 -25.44 -30.63 1.46
N LEU A 708 -24.75 -30.69 2.60
CA LEU A 708 -23.89 -31.81 2.94
C LEU A 708 -24.68 -33.09 3.26
N PHE A 709 -25.84 -32.98 3.91
CA PHE A 709 -26.72 -34.11 4.21
C PHE A 709 -27.26 -34.79 2.94
N LEU A 710 -27.62 -33.99 1.93
CA LEU A 710 -28.10 -34.52 0.65
C LEU A 710 -27.01 -35.29 -0.12
N GLY A 711 -25.72 -35.02 0.16
CA GLY A 711 -24.59 -35.81 -0.33
C GLY A 711 -24.27 -35.70 -1.84
N THR A 712 -25.02 -34.88 -2.58
CA THR A 712 -24.93 -34.78 -4.05
C THR A 712 -24.06 -33.62 -4.57
N LEU A 713 -23.18 -33.05 -3.73
CA LEU A 713 -22.26 -32.01 -4.20
C LEU A 713 -21.27 -32.59 -5.23
N PRO A 714 -21.23 -32.06 -6.46
CA PRO A 714 -20.58 -32.72 -7.59
C PRO A 714 -19.04 -32.60 -7.60
N SER A 715 -18.45 -31.88 -6.65
CA SER A 715 -17.01 -31.62 -6.58
C SER A 715 -16.49 -31.63 -5.15
N PRO A 716 -15.34 -32.27 -4.87
CA PRO A 716 -14.65 -32.17 -3.59
C PRO A 716 -14.37 -30.73 -3.14
N ARG A 717 -14.13 -29.80 -4.08
CA ARG A 717 -13.89 -28.37 -3.78
C ARG A 717 -15.12 -27.70 -3.15
N LEU A 718 -16.32 -28.07 -3.60
CA LEU A 718 -17.56 -27.55 -3.03
C LEU A 718 -17.79 -28.08 -1.61
N VAL A 719 -17.48 -29.35 -1.36
CA VAL A 719 -17.59 -29.95 -0.02
C VAL A 719 -16.60 -29.31 0.94
N ARG A 720 -15.33 -29.10 0.53
CA ARG A 720 -14.33 -28.39 1.35
C ARG A 720 -14.77 -26.97 1.68
N GLU A 721 -15.26 -26.23 0.69
CA GLU A 721 -15.78 -24.88 0.91
C GLU A 721 -16.98 -24.88 1.86
N ALA A 722 -17.92 -25.81 1.70
CA ALA A 722 -19.07 -25.90 2.60
C ALA A 722 -18.64 -26.14 4.06
N LEU A 723 -17.66 -27.02 4.27
CA LEU A 723 -17.09 -27.28 5.60
C LEU A 723 -16.31 -26.08 6.15
N TRP A 724 -15.55 -25.37 5.31
CA TRP A 724 -14.88 -24.13 5.69
C TRP A 724 -15.90 -23.06 6.13
N GLN A 725 -16.93 -22.82 5.33
CA GLN A 725 -17.99 -21.85 5.65
C GLN A 725 -18.76 -22.25 6.93
N LEU A 726 -19.01 -23.54 7.15
CA LEU A 726 -19.58 -24.03 8.41
C LEU A 726 -18.65 -23.81 9.61
N ALA A 727 -17.33 -23.94 9.43
CA ALA A 727 -16.37 -23.64 10.49
C ALA A 727 -16.39 -22.14 10.86
N VAL A 728 -16.40 -21.27 9.85
CA VAL A 728 -16.53 -19.81 10.02
C VAL A 728 -17.82 -19.46 10.75
N ALA A 729 -18.97 -19.94 10.25
CA ALA A 729 -20.27 -19.64 10.84
C ALA A 729 -20.42 -20.21 12.25
N ALA A 730 -19.88 -21.40 12.53
CA ALA A 730 -19.90 -21.99 13.87
C ALA A 730 -19.09 -21.16 14.87
N CYS A 731 -17.90 -20.69 14.50
CA CYS A 731 -17.10 -19.83 15.36
C CYS A 731 -17.75 -18.45 15.56
N ALA A 732 -18.32 -17.85 14.50
CA ALA A 732 -18.99 -16.57 14.57
C ALA A 732 -20.25 -16.57 15.46
N THR A 733 -20.91 -17.72 15.58
CA THR A 733 -22.15 -17.90 16.39
C THR A 733 -21.93 -18.64 17.70
N ASP A 734 -20.69 -18.99 18.05
CA ASP A 734 -20.36 -19.90 19.16
C ASP A 734 -21.14 -21.23 19.15
N ASN A 735 -21.45 -21.74 17.96
CA ASN A 735 -22.20 -22.99 17.83
C ASN A 735 -21.26 -24.19 18.00
N LYS A 736 -20.99 -24.57 19.26
CA LYS A 736 -20.10 -25.68 19.63
C LYS A 736 -20.48 -27.01 18.98
N ARG A 737 -21.78 -27.27 18.81
CA ARG A 737 -22.28 -28.50 18.18
C ARG A 737 -21.88 -28.56 16.71
N VAL A 738 -22.11 -27.47 15.96
CA VAL A 738 -21.72 -27.39 14.55
C VAL A 738 -20.19 -27.43 14.43
N ALA A 739 -19.47 -26.70 15.28
CA ALA A 739 -18.00 -26.71 15.28
C ALA A 739 -17.41 -28.12 15.48
N GLN A 740 -17.95 -28.90 16.42
CA GLN A 740 -17.52 -30.28 16.67
C GLN A 740 -17.83 -31.22 15.50
N ARG A 741 -19.04 -31.11 14.92
CA ARG A 741 -19.42 -31.91 13.74
C ARG A 741 -18.55 -31.58 12.53
N THR A 742 -18.34 -30.29 12.27
CA THR A 742 -17.50 -29.82 11.17
C THR A 742 -16.05 -30.28 11.35
N ARG A 743 -15.51 -30.18 12.57
CA ARG A 743 -14.19 -30.75 12.89
C ARG A 743 -14.14 -32.25 12.59
N ALA A 744 -15.13 -33.02 13.03
CA ALA A 744 -15.20 -34.46 12.76
C ALA A 744 -15.21 -34.76 11.26
N ALA A 745 -15.99 -34.02 10.47
CA ALA A 745 -16.05 -34.17 9.01
C ALA A 745 -14.73 -33.77 8.30
N ILE A 746 -13.96 -32.83 8.85
CA ILE A 746 -12.65 -32.43 8.30
C ILE A 746 -11.57 -33.48 8.59
N VAL A 747 -11.63 -34.16 9.74
CA VAL A 747 -10.62 -35.18 10.11
C VAL A 747 -10.98 -36.59 9.65
N ASP A 748 -12.20 -36.82 9.18
CA ASP A 748 -12.66 -38.10 8.68
C ASP A 748 -11.80 -38.62 7.51
N GLY A 749 -11.63 -39.94 7.41
CA GLY A 749 -10.81 -40.55 6.37
C GLY A 749 -11.37 -40.41 4.95
N ALA A 750 -12.69 -40.19 4.82
CA ALA A 750 -13.36 -39.89 3.55
C ALA A 750 -13.48 -38.38 3.28
N SER A 751 -12.90 -37.54 4.15
CA SER A 751 -12.91 -36.09 3.98
C SER A 751 -12.23 -35.69 2.67
N PRO A 752 -12.77 -34.72 1.92
CA PRO A 752 -12.12 -34.20 0.72
C PRO A 752 -10.88 -33.34 1.05
N PHE A 753 -10.57 -33.09 2.32
CA PHE A 753 -9.38 -32.35 2.73
C PHE A 753 -8.14 -33.24 2.63
N HIS A 754 -7.15 -32.77 1.87
CA HIS A 754 -5.80 -33.34 1.92
C HIS A 754 -5.00 -32.71 3.08
N PRO A 755 -4.02 -33.42 3.65
CA PRO A 755 -3.07 -32.80 4.59
C PRO A 755 -2.41 -31.56 3.97
N GLY A 756 -2.43 -30.43 4.69
CA GLY A 756 -1.87 -29.17 4.22
C GLY A 756 -2.68 -27.93 4.62
N GLY A 757 -2.35 -26.79 4.00
CA GLY A 757 -2.75 -25.44 4.38
C GLY A 757 -4.23 -25.26 4.73
N ARG A 758 -5.15 -25.53 3.80
CA ARG A 758 -6.61 -25.38 4.06
C ARG A 758 -7.13 -26.23 5.20
N ARG A 759 -6.66 -27.47 5.33
CA ARG A 759 -7.08 -28.37 6.41
C ARG A 759 -6.62 -27.81 7.75
N ASP A 760 -5.37 -27.39 7.82
CA ASP A 760 -4.76 -26.85 9.03
C ASP A 760 -5.35 -25.49 9.40
N ALA A 761 -5.68 -24.65 8.40
CA ALA A 761 -6.40 -23.38 8.60
C ALA A 761 -7.81 -23.60 9.17
N ALA A 762 -8.57 -24.54 8.63
CA ALA A 762 -9.91 -24.88 9.12
C ALA A 762 -9.88 -25.44 10.55
N LEU A 763 -8.97 -26.38 10.83
CA LEU A 763 -8.79 -26.94 12.16
C LEU A 763 -8.24 -25.93 13.16
N GLY A 764 -7.37 -25.02 12.70
CA GLY A 764 -6.84 -23.90 13.45
C GLY A 764 -7.94 -22.95 13.87
N LEU A 765 -8.79 -22.49 12.94
CA LEU A 765 -9.96 -21.66 13.23
C LEU A 765 -10.88 -22.30 14.28
N LEU A 766 -11.26 -23.56 14.06
CA LEU A 766 -12.09 -24.32 15.00
C LEU A 766 -11.41 -24.53 16.36
N GLY A 767 -10.07 -24.53 16.41
CA GLY A 767 -9.29 -24.60 17.65
C GLY A 767 -9.30 -23.28 18.41
N ARG A 768 -9.12 -22.15 17.70
CA ARG A 768 -9.11 -20.81 18.28
C ARG A 768 -10.43 -20.47 18.96
N CYS A 769 -11.55 -20.64 18.24
CA CYS A 769 -12.85 -20.28 18.79
C CYS A 769 -13.33 -21.23 19.90
N ALA A 770 -12.79 -22.45 19.98
CA ALA A 770 -13.03 -23.37 21.10
C ALA A 770 -12.22 -23.01 22.36
N ALA A 771 -11.03 -22.41 22.21
CA ALA A 771 -10.14 -22.04 23.31
C ALA A 771 -10.37 -20.62 23.85
N GLY A 772 -10.96 -19.73 23.04
CA GLY A 772 -11.08 -18.29 23.29
C GLY A 772 -12.15 -17.84 24.29
N ARG A 773 -12.71 -18.72 25.13
CA ARG A 773 -13.72 -18.35 26.13
C ARG A 773 -13.34 -18.86 27.52
N PRO A 774 -13.13 -17.99 28.53
CA PRO A 774 -13.06 -18.42 29.92
C PRO A 774 -14.37 -19.07 30.39
#